data_AF-A0A519MGK4-F1
#
_entry.id   AF-A0A519MGK4-F1
#
_cell.length_a   1.000
_cell.length_b   1.000
_cell.length_c   1.000
_cell.angle_alpha   90.00
_cell.angle_beta   90.00
_cell.angle_gamma   90.00
#
_symmetry.space_group_name_H-M   'P 1'
#
loop_
_entity.id
_entity.type
_entity.pdbx_description
1 polymer ?
#
loop_
_entity_poly.entity_id
_entity_poly.type
_entity_poly.pdbx_seq_one_letter_code
_entity_poly.pdbx_strand_id
1 'polypeptide(L)'
;MNRSTIPTAVRAGRHAPCRWSLLAAAALLAGCASVSPDGLRGDVAALTAHRTGSTSRAALPPVGTAASAQAQQAVQALLATPLTQDAAVRIALLNNPGLQARLSALGVADAERVQAITLPNPHVSLARLQNAHEREIERSLAFNLLDLVTLPWRTERQAERLQIATLQTAQQVVVLAADTRRAWLRAVAAQEVAGAHDRMAAAAQAGTELARRMVRAGNWSRLQLAREQAVLHAVNAQHARARLAAATEREQLSRLMGLWGLAAQQYTLADRLPALPADPLPAEGLEATALRERLDVQAARRQLDTDARQQGWRRAGAVFGDIGLAYQRNTAAEHDTGHREITRGWELDLPLPLFDWGGAARTRAQAQTQLSAAQLQDTAVRARAEVRAAWLTYRTALDLAHQQQGEVVPLRQFITDETTLRYNGMLASVWELLAQARSSTQAVAELHPPTGRPYHPVVTLNGWTTPWRMNAGVKEFHLVAEPVVREVAPGFVVNMWGYNGQSPGPTIEVVEGDRVRIFVTNRLPEHTTIHWHGQRLPNGMDGVGGLNQPAIQPGKTFVYEFVARRPGTFMYHPHADEMVQMAMGMMGLWITHPKAAHPLIAPVQRDYAFLLNAFDVEPGARTPKVNTMLDHNIWCWNSRAFPAISPLVARQGERVRIRVGNLTMTNHPIHIHGHEFEVTGTDGGPVPRSARWPEVTTDVAVGQMRQIEFIADEPGDWAFHCHKSHHTMGAMGHDVPTMIGVQHEGLVGQIQKIVPDYMVMGERGMADMGAMEMPLPENTFPMMTGTGPYGPLEMGGMFTTFKVRADQAAGDYRDPGDYPQPPGTQAYEWQGTPASTPPAPRTSNPGTAPGAPNARKPAPGGHAH
;
A
#
# COMPACT_ATOMS: atom_id res chain seq x y z
N MET A 1 79.43 17.41 -12.93
CA MET A 1 80.83 17.05 -13.26
C MET A 1 80.83 16.29 -14.58
N ASN A 2 81.73 16.70 -15.49
CA ASN A 2 82.10 16.10 -16.77
C ASN A 2 81.05 16.00 -17.88
N ARG A 3 81.34 16.30 -19.15
CA ARG A 3 82.34 17.14 -19.85
C ARG A 3 81.94 17.02 -21.33
N SER A 4 81.94 18.14 -22.05
CA SER A 4 81.73 18.22 -23.49
C SER A 4 82.74 17.39 -24.30
N THR A 5 82.33 16.85 -25.44
CA THR A 5 83.17 16.77 -26.66
C THR A 5 82.29 16.76 -27.92
N ILE A 6 82.58 17.69 -28.83
CA ILE A 6 82.20 17.65 -30.26
C ILE A 6 83.33 16.86 -30.97
N PRO A 7 83.08 16.17 -32.10
CA PRO A 7 83.64 16.73 -33.34
C PRO A 7 82.82 16.48 -34.64
N THR A 8 82.80 17.53 -35.47
CA THR A 8 83.00 17.61 -36.93
C THR A 8 82.15 16.80 -37.93
N ALA A 9 81.63 17.55 -38.90
CA ALA A 9 81.00 17.12 -40.13
C ALA A 9 81.98 16.52 -41.16
N VAL A 10 81.50 15.53 -41.91
CA VAL A 10 81.94 15.22 -43.29
C VAL A 10 80.69 14.92 -44.12
N ARG A 11 80.63 15.51 -45.31
CA ARG A 11 79.50 15.50 -46.26
C ARG A 11 79.84 14.56 -47.43
N ALA A 12 78.77 13.96 -47.97
CA ALA A 12 78.59 13.41 -49.32
C ALA A 12 78.68 11.89 -49.51
N GLY A 13 77.54 11.35 -49.98
CA GLY A 13 77.36 9.99 -50.47
C GLY A 13 75.88 9.74 -50.75
N ARG A 14 75.34 10.30 -51.83
CA ARG A 14 73.95 10.08 -52.27
C ARG A 14 73.80 8.64 -52.79
N HIS A 15 73.14 7.78 -52.02
CA HIS A 15 72.49 6.58 -52.54
C HIS A 15 71.04 6.53 -52.01
N ALA A 16 70.11 6.30 -52.92
CA ALA A 16 68.68 6.20 -52.66
C ALA A 16 68.36 5.09 -51.62
N PRO A 17 67.38 5.33 -50.74
CA PRO A 17 66.13 4.58 -50.89
C PRO A 17 64.90 5.41 -50.48
N CYS A 18 64.09 5.85 -51.45
CA CYS A 18 62.81 6.51 -51.18
C CYS A 18 61.64 5.64 -51.64
N ARG A 19 61.55 4.40 -51.12
CA ARG A 19 60.40 3.52 -51.32
C ARG A 19 59.93 2.79 -50.06
N TRP A 20 60.75 2.68 -49.02
CA TRP A 20 60.39 2.00 -47.76
C TRP A 20 59.84 2.94 -46.68
N SER A 21 60.13 4.25 -46.78
CA SER A 21 59.66 5.28 -45.84
C SER A 21 58.15 5.58 -45.93
N LEU A 22 57.55 5.43 -47.11
CA LEU A 22 56.09 5.59 -47.30
C LEU A 22 55.28 4.41 -46.75
N LEU A 23 55.80 3.18 -46.85
CA LEU A 23 55.18 1.99 -46.28
C LEU A 23 55.26 1.97 -44.75
N ALA A 24 56.40 2.41 -44.17
CA ALA A 24 56.55 2.54 -42.73
C ALA A 24 55.68 3.66 -42.13
N ALA A 25 55.52 4.79 -42.83
CA ALA A 25 54.63 5.88 -42.40
C ALA A 25 53.13 5.49 -42.51
N ALA A 26 52.74 4.72 -43.54
CA ALA A 26 51.39 4.18 -43.67
C ALA A 26 51.07 3.14 -42.57
N ALA A 27 52.03 2.30 -42.19
CA ALA A 27 51.87 1.33 -41.10
C ALA A 27 51.74 1.99 -39.71
N LEU A 28 52.43 3.12 -39.47
CA LEU A 28 52.31 3.90 -38.23
C LEU A 28 50.97 4.67 -38.14
N LEU A 29 50.40 5.11 -39.28
CA LEU A 29 49.08 5.76 -39.32
C LEU A 29 47.91 4.76 -39.19
N ALA A 30 48.10 3.49 -39.57
CA ALA A 30 47.10 2.44 -39.41
C ALA A 30 46.96 1.94 -37.94
N GLY A 31 47.93 2.22 -37.07
CA GLY A 31 48.00 1.66 -35.71
C GLY A 31 47.08 2.32 -34.66
N CYS A 32 46.43 3.45 -34.95
CA CYS A 32 45.71 4.25 -33.94
C CYS A 32 44.21 3.96 -33.82
N ALA A 33 43.62 3.20 -34.75
CA ALA A 33 42.20 2.86 -34.75
C ALA A 33 42.00 1.36 -34.54
N SER A 34 41.93 0.92 -33.28
CA SER A 34 41.66 -0.48 -32.91
C SER A 34 40.34 -0.61 -32.15
N VAL A 35 39.69 -1.77 -32.35
CA VAL A 35 38.47 -2.17 -31.62
C VAL A 35 38.87 -2.66 -30.23
N SER A 36 38.09 -2.31 -29.22
CA SER A 36 38.26 -2.76 -27.85
C SER A 36 38.20 -4.31 -27.79
N PRO A 37 39.22 -4.98 -27.24
CA PRO A 37 39.26 -6.46 -27.15
C PRO A 37 38.12 -7.07 -26.33
N ASP A 38 37.57 -6.31 -25.37
CA ASP A 38 36.47 -6.71 -24.49
C ASP A 38 35.10 -6.10 -24.89
N GLY A 39 35.04 -5.35 -26.00
CA GLY A 39 33.84 -4.65 -26.46
C GLY A 39 33.29 -3.66 -25.42
N LEU A 40 34.19 -2.96 -24.73
CA LEU A 40 33.91 -1.92 -23.72
C LEU A 40 33.18 -2.41 -22.45
N ARG A 41 33.23 -3.71 -22.18
CA ARG A 41 32.66 -4.30 -20.95
C ARG A 41 33.36 -3.78 -19.70
N GLY A 42 34.66 -3.51 -19.74
CA GLY A 42 35.41 -2.90 -18.64
C GLY A 42 34.86 -1.52 -18.26
N ASP A 43 34.54 -0.68 -19.25
CA ASP A 43 33.97 0.65 -19.03
C ASP A 43 32.57 0.58 -18.43
N VAL A 44 31.73 -0.32 -18.95
CA VAL A 44 30.40 -0.59 -18.39
C VAL A 44 30.53 -1.09 -16.95
N ALA A 45 31.43 -2.04 -16.69
CA ALA A 45 31.66 -2.58 -15.35
C ALA A 45 32.08 -1.48 -14.37
N ALA A 46 32.99 -0.59 -14.76
CA ALA A 46 33.42 0.55 -13.94
C ALA A 46 32.27 1.50 -13.58
N LEU A 47 31.39 1.81 -14.54
CA LEU A 47 30.20 2.63 -14.29
C LEU A 47 29.16 1.94 -13.40
N THR A 48 29.13 0.61 -13.36
CA THR A 48 28.14 -0.15 -12.60
C THR A 48 28.61 -0.59 -11.22
N ALA A 49 29.92 -0.63 -10.96
CA ALA A 49 30.54 -1.26 -9.79
C ALA A 49 29.96 -0.80 -8.43
N HIS A 50 29.63 0.49 -8.27
CA HIS A 50 29.06 1.04 -7.05
C HIS A 50 27.52 1.05 -7.02
N ARG A 51 26.87 0.75 -8.15
CA ARG A 51 25.41 0.84 -8.33
C ARG A 51 24.73 -0.53 -8.25
N THR A 52 25.47 -1.61 -8.44
CA THR A 52 24.97 -2.97 -8.35
C THR A 52 25.14 -3.59 -6.96
N GLY A 53 25.68 -2.89 -5.96
CA GLY A 53 25.78 -3.34 -4.55
C GLY A 53 27.13 -3.98 -4.17
N SER A 54 27.50 -3.89 -2.88
CA SER A 54 28.85 -4.14 -2.31
C SER A 54 29.41 -5.56 -2.47
N THR A 55 28.56 -6.53 -2.75
CA THR A 55 28.90 -7.96 -2.90
C THR A 55 28.87 -8.44 -4.35
N SER A 56 28.50 -7.60 -5.33
CA SER A 56 28.40 -7.96 -6.75
C SER A 56 29.69 -7.64 -7.53
N ARG A 57 30.83 -8.24 -7.17
CA ARG A 57 31.96 -8.39 -8.11
C ARG A 57 31.64 -9.39 -9.24
N ALA A 58 30.41 -9.39 -9.76
CA ALA A 58 30.07 -10.18 -10.93
C ALA A 58 30.72 -9.51 -12.14
N ALA A 59 31.68 -10.19 -12.74
CA ALA A 59 32.19 -9.81 -14.05
C ALA A 59 31.04 -9.86 -15.06
N LEU A 60 30.92 -8.85 -15.91
CA LEU A 60 30.07 -8.91 -17.10
C LEU A 60 30.52 -10.10 -17.98
N PRO A 61 29.59 -10.70 -18.76
CA PRO A 61 29.89 -11.90 -19.51
C PRO A 61 31.06 -11.66 -20.47
N PRO A 62 32.15 -12.44 -20.37
CA PRO A 62 33.35 -12.22 -21.16
C PRO A 62 33.12 -12.50 -22.66
N VAL A 63 34.00 -11.97 -23.51
CA VAL A 63 33.89 -12.10 -24.98
C VAL A 63 34.50 -13.43 -25.44
N GLY A 64 33.77 -14.18 -26.27
CA GLY A 64 34.26 -15.40 -26.93
C GLY A 64 33.60 -16.70 -26.45
N THR A 65 33.83 -17.79 -27.19
CA THR A 65 33.20 -19.10 -26.95
C THR A 65 33.71 -19.79 -25.70
N ALA A 66 35.02 -19.74 -25.42
CA ALA A 66 35.62 -20.28 -24.19
C ALA A 66 35.13 -19.53 -22.93
N ALA A 67 34.92 -18.22 -23.05
CA ALA A 67 34.39 -17.34 -22.03
C ALA A 67 32.92 -17.65 -21.67
N SER A 68 32.11 -18.04 -22.67
CA SER A 68 30.73 -18.48 -22.46
C SER A 68 30.64 -19.78 -21.66
N ALA A 69 31.53 -20.75 -21.91
CA ALA A 69 31.58 -22.00 -21.15
C ALA A 69 31.92 -21.76 -19.66
N GLN A 70 32.85 -20.84 -19.38
CA GLN A 70 33.21 -20.47 -18.00
C GLN A 70 32.06 -19.78 -17.27
N ALA A 71 31.32 -18.89 -17.95
CA ALA A 71 30.11 -18.26 -17.38
C ALA A 71 29.04 -19.31 -17.05
N GLN A 72 28.87 -20.32 -17.90
CA GLN A 72 27.89 -21.39 -17.70
C GLN A 72 28.27 -22.31 -16.52
N GLN A 73 29.56 -22.61 -16.34
CA GLN A 73 30.06 -23.30 -15.15
C GLN A 73 29.81 -22.49 -13.86
N ALA A 74 30.04 -21.17 -13.89
CA ALA A 74 29.78 -20.30 -12.75
C ALA A 74 28.27 -20.25 -12.40
N VAL A 75 27.40 -20.22 -13.40
CA VAL A 75 25.94 -20.29 -13.21
C VAL A 75 25.55 -21.63 -12.57
N GLN A 76 26.06 -22.75 -13.05
CA GLN A 76 25.78 -24.07 -12.46
C GLN A 76 26.24 -24.15 -10.99
N ALA A 77 27.42 -23.62 -10.68
CA ALA A 77 27.91 -23.57 -9.30
C ALA A 77 27.01 -22.75 -8.37
N LEU A 78 26.49 -21.61 -8.85
CA LEU A 78 25.55 -20.77 -8.07
C LEU A 78 24.18 -21.42 -7.89
N LEU A 79 23.71 -22.18 -8.88
CA LEU A 79 22.43 -22.91 -8.81
C LEU A 79 22.49 -24.15 -7.91
N ALA A 80 23.69 -24.65 -7.58
CA ALA A 80 23.87 -25.81 -6.69
C ALA A 80 23.57 -25.50 -5.22
N THR A 81 23.48 -24.23 -4.84
CA THR A 81 23.16 -23.78 -3.47
C THR A 81 21.84 -23.00 -3.43
N PRO A 82 21.16 -22.89 -2.27
CA PRO A 82 20.01 -22.01 -2.11
C PRO A 82 20.30 -20.59 -2.62
N LEU A 83 19.52 -20.18 -3.61
CA LEU A 83 19.76 -18.97 -4.38
C LEU A 83 19.52 -17.76 -3.49
N THR A 84 20.59 -17.03 -3.20
CA THR A 84 20.53 -15.74 -2.50
C THR A 84 20.22 -14.60 -3.47
N GLN A 85 19.81 -13.45 -2.93
CA GLN A 85 19.55 -12.25 -3.71
C GLN A 85 20.74 -11.87 -4.61
N ASP A 86 21.95 -11.90 -4.07
CA ASP A 86 23.15 -11.58 -4.84
C ASP A 86 23.50 -12.65 -5.85
N ALA A 87 23.34 -13.94 -5.52
CA ALA A 87 23.55 -15.02 -6.47
C ALA A 87 22.61 -14.89 -7.68
N ALA A 88 21.33 -14.54 -7.45
CA ALA A 88 20.37 -14.30 -8.53
C ALA A 88 20.81 -13.17 -9.47
N VAL A 89 21.27 -12.04 -8.91
CA VAL A 89 21.80 -10.91 -9.70
C VAL A 89 23.03 -11.35 -10.50
N ARG A 90 23.96 -12.09 -9.89
CA ARG A 90 25.16 -12.59 -10.58
C ARG A 90 24.80 -13.48 -11.77
N ILE A 91 23.84 -14.41 -11.59
CA ILE A 91 23.35 -15.26 -12.68
C ILE A 91 22.71 -14.41 -13.78
N ALA A 92 21.84 -13.45 -13.44
CA ALA A 92 21.21 -12.59 -14.42
C ALA A 92 22.22 -11.77 -15.23
N LEU A 93 23.24 -11.21 -14.58
CA LEU A 93 24.28 -10.46 -15.28
C LEU A 93 25.12 -11.35 -16.23
N LEU A 94 25.37 -12.61 -15.86
CA LEU A 94 26.14 -13.55 -16.68
C LEU A 94 25.33 -14.17 -17.83
N ASN A 95 24.04 -14.45 -17.59
CA ASN A 95 23.27 -15.38 -18.42
C ASN A 95 22.04 -14.75 -19.10
N ASN A 96 21.68 -13.49 -18.81
CA ASN A 96 20.52 -12.86 -19.46
C ASN A 96 20.78 -12.58 -20.96
N PRO A 97 20.01 -13.17 -21.89
CA PRO A 97 20.23 -12.98 -23.33
C PRO A 97 19.99 -11.53 -23.78
N GLY A 98 19.04 -10.84 -23.16
CA GLY A 98 18.73 -9.44 -23.45
C GLY A 98 19.89 -8.50 -23.09
N LEU A 99 20.60 -8.78 -21.99
CA LEU A 99 21.82 -8.05 -21.64
C LEU A 99 22.97 -8.37 -22.61
N GLN A 100 23.17 -9.64 -22.95
CA GLN A 100 24.20 -10.05 -23.91
C GLN A 100 24.01 -9.37 -25.28
N ALA A 101 22.76 -9.23 -25.74
CA ALA A 101 22.44 -8.49 -26.96
C ALA A 101 22.85 -7.01 -26.87
N ARG A 102 22.56 -6.33 -25.74
CA ARG A 102 22.93 -4.92 -25.53
C ARG A 102 24.45 -4.72 -25.45
N LEU A 103 25.16 -5.60 -24.76
CA LEU A 103 26.62 -5.57 -24.69
C LEU A 103 27.26 -5.83 -26.06
N SER A 104 26.66 -6.72 -26.86
CA SER A 104 27.12 -6.97 -28.23
C SER A 104 26.86 -5.78 -29.14
N ALA A 105 25.71 -5.10 -28.99
CA ALA A 105 25.40 -3.87 -29.71
C ALA A 105 26.39 -2.74 -29.38
N LEU A 106 26.88 -2.66 -28.14
CA LEU A 106 27.95 -1.74 -27.77
C LEU A 106 29.27 -2.08 -28.48
N GLY A 107 29.61 -3.37 -28.59
CA GLY A 107 30.77 -3.82 -29.38
C GLY A 107 30.64 -3.49 -30.87
N VAL A 108 29.43 -3.59 -31.44
CA VAL A 108 29.15 -3.12 -32.81
C VAL A 108 29.35 -1.62 -32.93
N ALA A 109 28.85 -0.82 -31.98
CA ALA A 109 29.05 0.63 -31.97
C ALA A 109 30.54 1.02 -31.87
N ASP A 110 31.36 0.26 -31.13
CA ASP A 110 32.81 0.47 -31.10
C ASP A 110 33.48 0.13 -32.45
N ALA A 111 33.07 -0.95 -33.09
CA ALA A 111 33.55 -1.29 -34.43
C ALA A 111 33.17 -0.22 -35.47
N GLU A 112 31.94 0.31 -35.42
CA GLU A 112 31.48 1.43 -36.26
C GLU A 112 32.28 2.71 -35.98
N ARG A 113 32.62 2.99 -34.71
CA ARG A 113 33.52 4.10 -34.35
C ARG A 113 34.87 3.92 -35.02
N VAL A 114 35.49 2.75 -34.88
CA VAL A 114 36.81 2.45 -35.47
C VAL A 114 36.75 2.59 -36.99
N GLN A 115 35.74 2.04 -37.64
CA GLN A 115 35.55 2.18 -39.08
C GLN A 115 35.40 3.65 -39.51
N ALA A 116 34.64 4.45 -38.75
CA ALA A 116 34.39 5.86 -39.06
C ALA A 116 35.61 6.78 -38.82
N ILE A 117 36.57 6.38 -37.99
CA ILE A 117 37.82 7.13 -37.73
C ILE A 117 39.03 6.56 -38.48
N THR A 118 38.85 5.43 -39.18
CA THR A 118 39.90 4.86 -40.04
C THR A 118 40.05 5.72 -41.29
N LEU A 119 41.28 5.92 -41.74
CA LEU A 119 41.56 6.66 -42.97
C LEU A 119 40.83 5.99 -44.16
N PRO A 120 40.17 6.79 -45.03
CA PRO A 120 39.47 6.23 -46.18
C PRO A 120 40.47 5.54 -47.12
N ASN A 121 40.08 4.36 -47.62
CA ASN A 121 40.88 3.66 -48.63
C ASN A 121 40.84 4.44 -49.96
N PRO A 122 41.95 4.49 -50.71
CA PRO A 122 41.91 4.98 -52.09
C PRO A 122 41.00 4.12 -52.94
N HIS A 123 40.31 4.73 -53.91
CA HIS A 123 39.60 3.97 -54.92
C HIS A 123 40.43 3.91 -56.21
N VAL A 124 40.53 2.71 -56.77
CA VAL A 124 41.14 2.47 -58.08
C VAL A 124 40.03 2.09 -59.05
N SER A 125 39.83 2.89 -60.09
CA SER A 125 38.96 2.52 -61.21
C SER A 125 39.82 2.02 -62.37
N LEU A 126 39.41 0.89 -62.96
CA LEU A 126 39.98 0.35 -64.19
C LEU A 126 38.81 0.10 -65.15
N ALA A 127 38.72 0.89 -66.21
CA ALA A 127 37.75 0.66 -67.27
C ALA A 127 38.46 0.23 -68.55
N ARG A 128 37.84 -0.69 -69.29
CA ARG A 128 38.25 -1.05 -70.64
C ARG A 128 37.08 -0.78 -71.57
N LEU A 129 37.23 0.22 -72.43
CA LEU A 129 36.24 0.62 -73.40
C LEU A 129 36.74 0.24 -74.79
N GLN A 130 35.84 -0.16 -75.68
CA GLN A 130 36.18 -0.57 -77.05
C GLN A 130 35.06 -0.14 -77.98
N ASN A 131 35.40 0.61 -79.02
CA ASN A 131 34.49 1.01 -80.08
C ASN A 131 35.04 0.54 -81.45
N ALA A 132 34.41 0.97 -82.56
CA ALA A 132 34.78 0.54 -83.90
C ALA A 132 36.19 0.98 -84.34
N HIS A 133 36.76 2.03 -83.73
CA HIS A 133 38.00 2.67 -84.17
C HIS A 133 39.16 2.54 -83.17
N GLU A 134 38.87 2.38 -81.87
CA GLU A 134 39.89 2.36 -80.84
C GLU A 134 39.58 1.44 -79.64
N ARG A 135 40.63 1.12 -78.90
CA ARG A 135 40.57 0.47 -77.61
C ARG A 135 41.18 1.37 -76.54
N GLU A 136 40.38 1.69 -75.52
CA GLU A 136 40.80 2.51 -74.39
C GLU A 136 40.91 1.70 -73.10
N ILE A 137 41.96 2.00 -72.33
CA ILE A 137 42.13 1.52 -70.96
C ILE A 137 42.28 2.73 -70.05
N GLU A 138 41.26 3.00 -69.26
CA GLU A 138 41.25 4.07 -68.28
C GLU A 138 41.71 3.55 -66.92
N ARG A 139 42.52 4.34 -66.23
CA ARG A 139 42.98 4.03 -64.87
C ARG A 139 42.90 5.29 -64.05
N SER A 140 42.06 5.30 -63.01
CA SER A 140 42.03 6.40 -62.06
C SER A 140 42.34 5.91 -60.66
N LEU A 141 43.05 6.74 -59.90
CA LEU A 141 43.27 6.61 -58.47
C LEU A 141 42.74 7.89 -57.83
N ALA A 142 41.71 7.80 -56.99
CA ALA A 142 41.22 8.98 -56.29
C ALA A 142 41.08 8.82 -54.79
N PHE A 143 41.09 9.98 -54.15
CA PHE A 143 41.06 10.18 -52.70
C PHE A 143 39.98 11.22 -52.35
N ASN A 144 39.16 10.91 -51.34
CA ASN A 144 38.24 11.89 -50.78
C ASN A 144 39.02 12.80 -49.81
N LEU A 145 39.17 14.08 -50.18
CA LEU A 145 39.90 15.07 -49.38
C LEU A 145 39.07 15.60 -48.22
N LEU A 146 37.74 15.67 -48.37
CA LEU A 146 36.84 16.11 -47.30
C LEU A 146 36.88 15.16 -46.11
N ASP A 147 36.99 13.86 -46.36
CA ASP A 147 37.15 12.87 -45.30
C ASP A 147 38.41 13.15 -44.46
N LEU A 148 39.54 13.51 -45.08
CA LEU A 148 40.76 13.82 -44.34
C LEU A 148 40.63 15.09 -43.49
N VAL A 149 40.00 16.14 -44.03
CA VAL A 149 39.79 17.43 -43.35
C VAL A 149 38.79 17.31 -42.20
N THR A 150 37.75 16.47 -42.36
CA THR A 150 36.70 16.26 -41.34
C THR A 150 37.05 15.19 -40.30
N LEU A 151 38.19 14.51 -40.44
CA LEU A 151 38.61 13.40 -39.58
C LEU A 151 38.65 13.75 -38.07
N PRO A 152 39.16 14.92 -37.63
CA PRO A 152 39.14 15.29 -36.21
C PRO A 152 37.72 15.40 -35.65
N TRP A 153 36.79 15.96 -36.42
CA TRP A 153 35.39 16.13 -36.01
C TRP A 153 34.61 14.81 -36.02
N ARG A 154 34.88 13.94 -37.00
CA ARG A 154 34.31 12.58 -37.03
C ARG A 154 34.79 11.77 -35.81
N THR A 155 36.07 11.91 -35.46
CA THR A 155 36.64 11.29 -34.25
C THR A 155 35.95 11.76 -32.97
N GLU A 156 35.81 13.07 -32.77
CA GLU A 156 35.13 13.63 -31.58
C GLU A 156 33.66 13.17 -31.51
N ARG A 157 32.93 13.22 -32.64
CA ARG A 157 31.52 12.83 -32.69
C ARG A 157 31.30 11.35 -32.36
N GLN A 158 32.14 10.47 -32.89
CA GLN A 158 32.00 9.04 -32.63
C GLN A 158 32.44 8.68 -31.20
N ALA A 159 33.38 9.43 -30.61
CA ALA A 159 33.74 9.29 -29.21
C ALA A 159 32.57 9.65 -28.28
N GLU A 160 31.90 10.78 -28.49
CA GLU A 160 30.73 11.19 -27.67
C GLU A 160 29.54 10.21 -27.83
N ARG A 161 29.28 9.75 -29.06
CA ARG A 161 28.25 8.72 -29.31
C ARG A 161 28.52 7.43 -28.57
N LEU A 162 29.79 6.98 -28.58
CA LEU A 162 30.20 5.78 -27.87
C LEU A 162 29.99 5.96 -26.35
N GLN A 163 30.38 7.10 -25.79
CA GLN A 163 30.17 7.38 -24.35
C GLN A 163 28.70 7.35 -23.95
N ILE A 164 27.80 7.92 -24.77
CA ILE A 164 26.36 7.88 -24.53
C ILE A 164 25.83 6.43 -24.60
N ALA A 165 26.28 5.65 -25.58
CA ALA A 165 25.94 4.23 -25.70
C ALA A 165 26.44 3.40 -24.50
N THR A 166 27.65 3.70 -23.98
CA THR A 166 28.20 3.08 -22.78
C THR A 166 27.36 3.42 -21.55
N LEU A 167 26.96 4.69 -21.35
CA LEU A 167 26.09 5.10 -20.24
C LEU A 167 24.72 4.42 -20.29
N GLN A 168 24.10 4.36 -21.47
CA GLN A 168 22.83 3.67 -21.68
C GLN A 168 22.94 2.17 -21.42
N THR A 169 24.02 1.53 -21.87
CA THR A 169 24.27 0.10 -21.61
C THR A 169 24.49 -0.17 -20.11
N ALA A 170 25.26 0.69 -19.43
CA ALA A 170 25.47 0.63 -17.99
C ALA A 170 24.16 0.82 -17.20
N GLN A 171 23.26 1.70 -17.65
CA GLN A 171 21.94 1.84 -17.05
C GLN A 171 21.16 0.52 -17.10
N GLN A 172 21.23 -0.20 -18.22
CA GLN A 172 20.49 -1.44 -18.40
C GLN A 172 21.02 -2.58 -17.52
N VAL A 173 22.33 -2.60 -17.25
CA VAL A 173 22.93 -3.48 -16.24
C VAL A 173 22.36 -3.19 -14.85
N VAL A 174 22.30 -1.91 -14.45
CA VAL A 174 21.76 -1.52 -13.14
C VAL A 174 20.27 -1.86 -13.03
N VAL A 175 19.48 -1.60 -14.07
CA VAL A 175 18.05 -1.93 -14.11
C VAL A 175 17.83 -3.43 -14.02
N LEU A 176 18.56 -4.24 -14.80
CA LEU A 176 18.45 -5.71 -14.72
C LEU A 176 18.82 -6.24 -13.34
N ALA A 177 19.88 -5.70 -12.72
CA ALA A 177 20.26 -6.06 -11.36
C ALA A 177 19.14 -5.72 -10.36
N ALA A 178 18.58 -4.51 -10.42
CA ALA A 178 17.50 -4.07 -9.55
C ALA A 178 16.20 -4.88 -9.75
N ASP A 179 15.82 -5.17 -11.00
CA ASP A 179 14.68 -6.01 -11.33
C ASP A 179 14.84 -7.44 -10.83
N THR A 180 16.03 -8.01 -10.99
CA THR A 180 16.35 -9.36 -10.50
C THR A 180 16.28 -9.43 -8.97
N ARG A 181 16.79 -8.39 -8.28
CA ARG A 181 16.65 -8.28 -6.82
C ARG A 181 15.20 -8.25 -6.37
N ARG A 182 14.36 -7.46 -7.03
CA ARG A 182 12.93 -7.36 -6.72
C ARG A 182 12.21 -8.68 -6.99
N ALA A 183 12.48 -9.31 -8.13
CA ALA A 183 11.89 -10.60 -8.49
C ALA A 183 12.29 -11.70 -7.51
N TRP A 184 13.55 -11.71 -7.05
CA TRP A 184 14.00 -12.65 -6.02
C TRP A 184 13.23 -12.46 -4.71
N LEU A 185 13.10 -11.22 -4.22
CA LEU A 185 12.33 -10.93 -3.00
C LEU A 185 10.87 -11.37 -3.13
N ARG A 186 10.22 -11.11 -4.27
CA ARG A 186 8.84 -11.55 -4.53
C ARG A 186 8.71 -13.07 -4.59
N ALA A 187 9.66 -13.75 -5.22
CA ALA A 187 9.65 -15.21 -5.32
C ALA A 187 9.81 -15.88 -3.94
N VAL A 188 10.72 -15.38 -3.09
CA VAL A 188 10.90 -15.87 -1.72
C VAL A 188 9.65 -15.57 -0.87
N ALA A 189 9.12 -14.34 -0.93
CA ALA A 189 7.90 -13.97 -0.21
C ALA A 189 6.70 -14.84 -0.62
N ALA A 190 6.50 -15.08 -1.93
CA ALA A 190 5.43 -15.92 -2.43
C ALA A 190 5.61 -17.39 -2.02
N GLN A 191 6.85 -17.90 -1.94
CA GLN A 191 7.15 -19.22 -1.41
C GLN A 191 6.79 -19.34 0.08
N GLU A 192 7.14 -18.35 0.90
CA GLU A 192 6.77 -18.33 2.32
C GLU A 192 5.24 -18.30 2.52
N VAL A 193 4.54 -17.47 1.75
CA VAL A 193 3.06 -17.40 1.76
C VAL A 193 2.45 -18.75 1.34
N ALA A 194 2.98 -19.39 0.31
CA ALA A 194 2.53 -20.72 -0.11
C ALA A 194 2.73 -21.76 0.99
N GLY A 195 3.89 -21.74 1.67
CA GLY A 195 4.19 -22.62 2.81
C GLY A 195 3.29 -22.36 4.03
N ALA A 196 2.85 -21.12 4.23
CA ALA A 196 1.83 -20.79 5.21
C ALA A 196 0.48 -21.43 4.85
N HIS A 197 0.03 -21.26 3.60
CA HIS A 197 -1.21 -21.88 3.13
C HIS A 197 -1.16 -23.42 3.11
N ASP A 198 0.01 -24.05 2.90
CA ASP A 198 0.19 -25.51 3.05
C ASP A 198 -0.21 -25.94 4.48
N ARG A 199 0.25 -25.23 5.51
CA ARG A 199 -0.09 -25.51 6.92
C ARG A 199 -1.57 -25.28 7.22
N MET A 200 -2.16 -24.22 6.66
CA MET A 200 -3.61 -23.97 6.79
C MET A 200 -4.44 -25.10 6.19
N ALA A 201 -4.06 -25.57 5.00
CA ALA A 201 -4.73 -26.67 4.32
C ALA A 201 -4.62 -27.96 5.14
N ALA A 202 -3.45 -28.26 5.70
CA ALA A 202 -3.26 -29.40 6.59
C ALA A 202 -4.15 -29.31 7.85
N ALA A 203 -4.25 -28.14 8.48
CA ALA A 203 -5.12 -27.93 9.64
C ALA A 203 -6.61 -28.08 9.31
N ALA A 204 -7.05 -27.57 8.16
CA ALA A 204 -8.43 -27.72 7.69
C ALA A 204 -8.78 -29.18 7.32
N GLN A 205 -7.83 -29.92 6.73
CA GLN A 205 -7.97 -31.35 6.45
C GLN A 205 -8.12 -32.15 7.74
N ALA A 206 -7.27 -31.87 8.74
CA ALA A 206 -7.33 -32.51 10.05
C ALA A 206 -8.68 -32.23 10.75
N GLY A 207 -9.16 -30.99 10.73
CA GLY A 207 -10.48 -30.61 11.25
C GLY A 207 -11.62 -31.36 10.57
N THR A 208 -11.61 -31.43 9.24
CA THR A 208 -12.65 -32.15 8.48
C THR A 208 -12.63 -33.65 8.78
N GLU A 209 -11.47 -34.28 8.89
CA GLU A 209 -11.38 -35.71 9.22
C GLU A 209 -11.86 -35.99 10.65
N LEU A 210 -11.50 -35.14 11.61
CA LEU A 210 -12.03 -35.23 12.97
C LEU A 210 -13.56 -35.09 12.97
N ALA A 211 -14.11 -34.20 12.14
CA ALA A 211 -15.55 -33.95 12.06
C ALA A 211 -16.30 -35.18 11.52
N ARG A 212 -15.71 -35.85 10.51
CA ARG A 212 -16.24 -37.12 9.99
C ARG A 212 -16.25 -38.21 11.07
N ARG A 213 -15.26 -38.23 11.95
CA ARG A 213 -15.20 -39.18 13.07
C ARG A 213 -16.25 -38.84 14.13
N MET A 214 -16.46 -37.56 14.44
CA MET A 214 -17.50 -37.11 15.37
C MET A 214 -18.91 -37.45 14.89
N VAL A 215 -19.20 -37.31 13.59
CA VAL A 215 -20.49 -37.75 13.02
C VAL A 215 -20.63 -39.28 13.07
N ARG A 216 -19.57 -40.04 12.74
CA ARG A 216 -19.58 -41.51 12.83
C ARG A 216 -19.82 -42.01 14.26
N ALA A 217 -19.29 -41.29 15.25
CA ALA A 217 -19.51 -41.58 16.66
C ALA A 217 -20.88 -41.14 17.18
N GLY A 218 -21.70 -40.45 16.37
CA GLY A 218 -23.01 -39.92 16.77
C GLY A 218 -22.95 -38.63 17.58
N ASN A 219 -21.75 -38.08 17.83
CA ASN A 219 -21.57 -36.88 18.66
C ASN A 219 -21.91 -35.59 17.90
N TRP A 220 -21.81 -35.59 16.57
CA TRP A 220 -22.08 -34.42 15.72
C TRP A 220 -23.13 -34.69 14.64
N SER A 221 -23.82 -33.62 14.24
CA SER A 221 -24.76 -33.59 13.13
C SER A 221 -24.06 -33.54 11.76
N ARG A 222 -24.77 -33.96 10.70
CA ARG A 222 -24.29 -33.80 9.31
C ARG A 222 -24.05 -32.34 8.91
N LEU A 223 -24.78 -31.40 9.53
CA LEU A 223 -24.58 -29.96 9.31
C LEU A 223 -23.22 -29.49 9.83
N GLN A 224 -22.79 -29.95 11.01
CA GLN A 224 -21.47 -29.62 11.56
C GLN A 224 -20.33 -30.14 10.67
N LEU A 225 -20.47 -31.36 10.14
CA LEU A 225 -19.53 -31.88 9.14
C LEU A 225 -19.52 -31.04 7.85
N ALA A 226 -20.69 -30.63 7.35
CA ALA A 226 -20.77 -29.81 6.14
C ALA A 226 -20.08 -28.44 6.30
N ARG A 227 -20.13 -27.84 7.50
CA ARG A 227 -19.41 -26.59 7.82
C ARG A 227 -17.90 -26.76 7.74
N GLU A 228 -17.34 -27.81 8.34
CA GLU A 228 -15.90 -28.09 8.25
C GLU A 228 -15.45 -28.40 6.81
N GLN A 229 -16.27 -29.12 6.05
CA GLN A 229 -16.01 -29.35 4.62
C GLN A 229 -15.98 -28.05 3.82
N ALA A 230 -16.90 -27.11 4.08
CA ALA A 230 -16.92 -25.81 3.42
C ALA A 230 -15.63 -25.01 3.71
N VAL A 231 -15.15 -25.03 4.95
CA VAL A 231 -13.86 -24.41 5.33
C VAL A 231 -12.70 -25.05 4.57
N LEU A 232 -12.63 -26.39 4.52
CA LEU A 232 -11.60 -27.09 3.75
C LEU A 232 -11.60 -26.69 2.27
N HIS A 233 -12.78 -26.61 1.63
CA HIS A 233 -12.86 -26.20 0.24
C HIS A 233 -12.40 -24.76 0.01
N ALA A 234 -12.73 -23.83 0.92
CA ALA A 234 -12.26 -22.45 0.85
C ALA A 234 -10.73 -22.36 1.00
N VAL A 235 -10.16 -23.08 1.97
CA VAL A 235 -8.71 -23.11 2.20
C VAL A 235 -7.97 -23.76 1.03
N ASN A 236 -8.49 -24.83 0.44
CA ASN A 236 -7.90 -25.45 -0.75
C ASN A 236 -7.86 -24.49 -1.95
N ALA A 237 -8.88 -23.66 -2.12
CA ALA A 237 -8.89 -22.64 -3.17
C ALA A 237 -7.82 -21.56 -2.93
N GLN A 238 -7.66 -21.09 -1.68
CA GLN A 238 -6.60 -20.15 -1.31
C GLN A 238 -5.21 -20.76 -1.49
N HIS A 239 -5.03 -22.01 -1.06
CA HIS A 239 -3.80 -22.77 -1.21
C HIS A 239 -3.37 -22.94 -2.66
N ALA A 240 -4.31 -23.31 -3.55
CA ALA A 240 -4.04 -23.40 -4.98
C ALA A 240 -3.60 -22.05 -5.59
N ARG A 241 -4.23 -20.95 -5.18
CA ARG A 241 -3.84 -19.58 -5.61
C ARG A 241 -2.44 -19.20 -5.12
N ALA A 242 -2.12 -19.48 -3.86
CA ALA A 242 -0.81 -19.19 -3.29
C ALA A 242 0.30 -19.97 -4.01
N ARG A 243 0.08 -21.25 -4.32
CA ARG A 243 1.01 -22.06 -5.11
C ARG A 243 1.20 -21.54 -6.54
N LEU A 244 0.13 -21.12 -7.19
CA LEU A 244 0.21 -20.49 -8.52
C LEU A 244 1.02 -19.19 -8.47
N ALA A 245 0.80 -18.35 -7.46
CA ALA A 245 1.56 -17.11 -7.28
C ALA A 245 3.06 -17.40 -7.08
N ALA A 246 3.41 -18.35 -6.21
CA ALA A 246 4.79 -18.78 -6.01
C ALA A 246 5.44 -19.31 -7.29
N ALA A 247 4.72 -20.13 -8.07
CA ALA A 247 5.20 -20.62 -9.35
C ALA A 247 5.41 -19.49 -10.37
N THR A 248 4.47 -18.54 -10.45
CA THR A 248 4.53 -17.43 -11.41
C THR A 248 5.67 -16.46 -11.11
N GLU A 249 5.87 -16.10 -9.84
CA GLU A 249 6.99 -15.23 -9.43
C GLU A 249 8.34 -15.93 -9.64
N ARG A 250 8.40 -17.25 -9.43
CA ARG A 250 9.58 -18.07 -9.73
C ARG A 250 9.91 -18.08 -11.23
N GLU A 251 8.91 -18.20 -12.11
CA GLU A 251 9.11 -18.10 -13.55
C GLU A 251 9.58 -16.69 -13.97
N GLN A 252 9.04 -15.63 -13.36
CA GLN A 252 9.49 -14.26 -13.61
C GLN A 252 10.97 -14.08 -13.24
N LEU A 253 11.40 -14.63 -12.11
CA LEU A 253 12.81 -14.63 -11.71
C LEU A 253 13.68 -15.44 -12.68
N SER A 254 13.23 -16.64 -13.07
CA SER A 254 13.92 -17.51 -14.03
C SER A 254 14.18 -16.79 -15.36
N ARG A 255 13.17 -16.07 -15.88
CA ARG A 255 13.28 -15.27 -17.10
C ARG A 255 14.33 -14.16 -16.99
N LEU A 256 14.38 -13.45 -15.86
CA LEU A 256 15.39 -12.40 -15.63
C LEU A 256 16.80 -12.99 -15.53
N MET A 257 16.94 -14.17 -14.95
CA MET A 257 18.20 -14.93 -14.90
C MET A 257 18.58 -15.60 -16.23
N GLY A 258 17.69 -15.61 -17.22
CA GLY A 258 17.91 -16.30 -18.49
C GLY A 258 17.87 -17.83 -18.37
N LEU A 259 17.27 -18.38 -17.31
CA LEU A 259 17.14 -19.82 -17.10
C LEU A 259 15.91 -20.37 -17.82
N TRP A 260 16.00 -21.61 -18.27
CA TRP A 260 14.92 -22.35 -18.92
C TRP A 260 15.10 -23.86 -18.70
N GLY A 261 14.06 -24.65 -19.00
CA GLY A 261 14.10 -26.11 -18.87
C GLY A 261 14.38 -26.58 -17.44
N LEU A 262 15.20 -27.63 -17.31
CA LEU A 262 15.54 -28.23 -16.01
C LEU A 262 16.21 -27.25 -15.05
N ALA A 263 17.05 -26.34 -15.57
CA ALA A 263 17.74 -25.35 -14.75
C ALA A 263 16.76 -24.38 -14.06
N ALA A 264 15.67 -23.99 -14.71
CA ALA A 264 14.62 -23.15 -14.10
C ALA A 264 13.77 -23.92 -13.07
N GLN A 265 13.57 -25.22 -13.31
CA GLN A 265 12.71 -26.07 -12.46
C GLN A 265 13.40 -26.55 -11.17
N GLN A 266 14.73 -26.67 -11.17
CA GLN A 266 15.45 -27.39 -10.10
C GLN A 266 16.16 -26.52 -9.08
N TYR A 267 16.34 -25.22 -9.32
CA TYR A 267 17.01 -24.37 -8.31
C TYR A 267 16.18 -24.21 -7.04
N THR A 268 16.85 -24.07 -5.91
CA THR A 268 16.22 -23.83 -4.61
C THR A 268 16.34 -22.36 -4.26
N LEU A 269 15.26 -21.72 -3.81
CA LEU A 269 15.32 -20.38 -3.22
C LEU A 269 15.77 -20.46 -1.77
N ALA A 270 16.22 -19.33 -1.20
CA ALA A 270 16.43 -19.23 0.23
C ALA A 270 15.11 -19.44 1.00
N ASP A 271 15.20 -20.03 2.20
CA ASP A 271 14.02 -20.40 2.99
C ASP A 271 13.29 -19.20 3.61
N ARG A 272 13.98 -18.07 3.79
CA ARG A 272 13.44 -16.87 4.42
C ARG A 272 13.90 -15.58 3.75
N LEU A 273 13.05 -14.56 3.84
CA LEU A 273 13.38 -13.19 3.50
C LEU A 273 14.52 -12.64 4.37
N PRO A 274 15.32 -11.69 3.85
CA PRO A 274 16.31 -10.96 4.64
C PRO A 274 15.65 -10.20 5.80
N ALA A 275 16.41 -9.95 6.86
CA ALA A 275 15.97 -9.10 7.96
C ALA A 275 15.66 -7.67 7.48
N LEU A 276 14.73 -7.01 8.17
CA LEU A 276 14.39 -5.61 7.90
C LEU A 276 15.61 -4.71 8.18
N PRO A 277 15.79 -3.61 7.41
CA PRO A 277 16.82 -2.63 7.70
C PRO A 277 16.61 -2.00 9.09
N ALA A 278 17.66 -1.95 9.91
CA ALA A 278 17.58 -1.34 11.24
C ALA A 278 17.33 0.18 11.16
N ASP A 279 18.03 0.86 10.26
CA ASP A 279 17.95 2.31 10.10
C ASP A 279 17.27 2.70 8.78
N PRO A 280 16.36 3.69 8.82
CA PRO A 280 15.73 4.22 7.62
C PRO A 280 16.71 5.04 6.78
N LEU A 281 16.58 4.96 5.45
CA LEU A 281 17.32 5.85 4.55
C LEU A 281 16.89 7.33 4.75
N PRO A 282 17.86 8.27 4.88
CA PRO A 282 17.55 9.68 5.06
C PRO A 282 16.88 10.28 3.82
N ALA A 283 15.97 11.23 4.03
CA ALA A 283 15.29 11.96 2.94
C ALA A 283 16.20 13.00 2.27
N GLU A 284 17.17 13.53 3.01
CA GLU A 284 17.99 14.67 2.59
C GLU A 284 18.92 14.31 1.43
N GLY A 285 18.99 15.22 0.45
CA GLY A 285 19.91 15.10 -0.69
C GLY A 285 19.52 14.05 -1.74
N LEU A 286 18.43 13.30 -1.57
CA LEU A 286 18.03 12.24 -2.51
C LEU A 286 17.81 12.74 -3.95
N GLU A 287 17.10 13.88 -4.11
CA GLU A 287 16.87 14.47 -5.44
C GLU A 287 18.18 14.94 -6.09
N ALA A 288 19.07 15.55 -5.32
CA ALA A 288 20.35 16.05 -5.81
C ALA A 288 21.28 14.89 -6.22
N THR A 289 21.34 13.84 -5.41
CA THR A 289 22.06 12.60 -5.73
C THR A 289 21.49 11.94 -6.98
N ALA A 290 20.16 11.88 -7.12
CA ALA A 290 19.51 11.32 -8.30
C ALA A 290 19.89 12.07 -9.59
N LEU A 291 19.88 13.40 -9.58
CA LEU A 291 20.26 14.20 -10.74
C LEU A 291 21.75 14.04 -11.10
N ARG A 292 22.61 13.82 -10.10
CA ARG A 292 24.06 13.67 -10.29
C ARG A 292 24.45 12.27 -10.75
N GLU A 293 23.86 11.23 -10.17
CA GLU A 293 24.37 9.86 -10.27
C GLU A 293 23.59 8.94 -11.21
N ARG A 294 22.37 9.33 -11.61
CA ARG A 294 21.58 8.56 -12.57
C ARG A 294 22.22 8.59 -13.97
N LEU A 295 22.44 7.38 -14.50
CA LEU A 295 23.10 7.19 -15.79
C LEU A 295 22.26 7.70 -16.98
N ASP A 296 20.92 7.67 -16.90
CA ASP A 296 20.06 8.29 -17.92
C ASP A 296 20.14 9.81 -17.93
N VAL A 297 20.19 10.45 -16.76
CA VAL A 297 20.36 11.91 -16.65
C VAL A 297 21.73 12.32 -17.21
N GLN A 298 22.79 11.57 -16.89
CA GLN A 298 24.12 11.81 -17.45
C GLN A 298 24.16 11.62 -18.98
N ALA A 299 23.51 10.58 -19.50
CA ALA A 299 23.42 10.33 -20.94
C ALA A 299 22.64 11.45 -21.66
N ALA A 300 21.49 11.87 -21.11
CA ALA A 300 20.70 12.97 -21.67
C ALA A 300 21.46 14.30 -21.64
N ARG A 301 22.24 14.55 -20.57
CA ARG A 301 23.08 15.75 -20.48
C ARG A 301 24.18 15.75 -21.55
N ARG A 302 24.90 14.64 -21.71
CA ARG A 302 25.93 14.50 -22.76
C ARG A 302 25.34 14.61 -24.16
N GLN A 303 24.14 14.09 -24.39
CA GLN A 303 23.44 14.22 -25.67
C GLN A 303 23.17 15.69 -26.00
N LEU A 304 22.66 16.48 -25.05
CA LEU A 304 22.46 17.92 -25.23
C LEU A 304 23.79 18.66 -25.49
N ASP A 305 24.82 18.38 -24.68
CA ASP A 305 26.13 19.03 -24.85
C ASP A 305 26.72 18.71 -26.24
N THR A 306 26.53 17.48 -26.73
CA THR A 306 26.95 17.03 -28.06
C THR A 306 26.17 17.74 -29.18
N ASP A 307 24.85 17.81 -29.08
CA ASP A 307 24.00 18.44 -30.10
C ASP A 307 24.22 19.97 -30.15
N ALA A 308 24.42 20.61 -28.99
CA ALA A 308 24.74 22.03 -28.89
C ALA A 308 26.10 22.38 -29.55
N ARG A 309 27.15 21.58 -29.31
CA ARG A 309 28.45 21.75 -30.00
C ARG A 309 28.30 21.58 -31.52
N GLN A 310 27.50 20.61 -31.97
CA GLN A 310 27.27 20.36 -33.40
C GLN A 310 26.54 21.51 -34.11
N GLN A 311 25.63 22.22 -33.43
CA GLN A 311 24.92 23.37 -34.00
C GLN A 311 25.87 24.49 -34.46
N GLY A 312 27.01 24.67 -33.78
CA GLY A 312 28.01 25.68 -34.13
C GLY A 312 28.75 25.39 -35.45
N TRP A 313 29.07 24.13 -35.74
CA TRP A 313 29.98 23.74 -36.82
C TRP A 313 29.31 23.20 -38.10
N ARG A 314 28.06 22.72 -38.01
CA ARG A 314 27.29 22.24 -39.19
C ARG A 314 27.01 23.30 -40.26
N ARG A 315 27.36 24.56 -39.99
CA ARG A 315 27.33 25.66 -40.97
C ARG A 315 28.35 25.48 -42.10
N ALA A 316 29.50 24.84 -41.85
CA ALA A 316 30.58 24.71 -42.83
C ALA A 316 30.48 23.46 -43.70
N GLY A 317 30.21 22.28 -43.11
CA GLY A 317 30.18 21.00 -43.83
C GLY A 317 28.96 20.78 -44.73
N ALA A 318 27.86 21.51 -44.51
CA ALA A 318 26.62 21.36 -45.30
C ALA A 318 26.67 22.06 -46.67
N VAL A 319 27.70 22.87 -46.93
CA VAL A 319 27.78 23.75 -48.12
C VAL A 319 28.69 23.16 -49.21
N PHE A 320 29.73 22.40 -48.84
CA PHE A 320 30.80 22.06 -49.77
C PHE A 320 30.84 20.60 -50.27
N GLY A 321 29.88 19.75 -49.88
CA GLY A 321 29.76 18.35 -50.37
C GLY A 321 31.05 17.53 -50.33
N ASP A 322 31.13 16.42 -51.08
CA ASP A 322 32.34 15.61 -51.21
C ASP A 322 33.35 16.26 -52.18
N ILE A 323 34.50 16.69 -51.67
CA ILE A 323 35.61 17.21 -52.49
C ILE A 323 36.59 16.06 -52.77
N GLY A 324 36.72 15.69 -54.04
CA GLY A 324 37.56 14.58 -54.49
C GLY A 324 38.76 15.04 -55.31
N LEU A 325 39.91 14.39 -55.16
CA LEU A 325 41.06 14.56 -56.05
C LEU A 325 41.41 13.20 -56.68
N ALA A 326 41.39 13.15 -58.01
CA ALA A 326 41.76 11.97 -58.79
C ALA A 326 43.01 12.21 -59.65
N TYR A 327 43.83 11.17 -59.77
CA TYR A 327 44.90 11.09 -60.75
C TYR A 327 44.52 10.05 -61.80
N GLN A 328 44.55 10.43 -63.07
CA GLN A 328 44.16 9.57 -64.19
C GLN A 328 45.35 9.26 -65.11
N ARG A 329 45.39 8.02 -65.61
CA ARG A 329 46.33 7.56 -66.63
C ARG A 329 45.62 6.65 -67.64
N ASN A 330 45.23 7.23 -68.77
CA ASN A 330 44.48 6.53 -69.80
C ASN A 330 45.41 6.11 -70.94
N THR A 331 45.00 5.09 -71.69
CA THR A 331 45.77 4.56 -72.80
C THR A 331 44.81 4.21 -73.93
N ALA A 332 44.92 4.90 -75.05
CA ALA A 332 44.15 4.62 -76.26
C ALA A 332 45.05 3.94 -77.29
N ALA A 333 44.52 2.94 -77.99
CA ALA A 333 45.19 2.27 -79.09
C ALA A 333 44.23 2.13 -80.27
N GLU A 334 44.58 2.72 -81.41
CA GLU A 334 43.78 2.66 -82.64
C GLU A 334 43.92 1.30 -83.34
N HIS A 335 42.82 0.77 -83.87
CA HIS A 335 42.83 -0.53 -84.54
C HIS A 335 43.51 -0.49 -85.93
N ASP A 336 43.40 0.63 -86.65
CA ASP A 336 43.82 0.73 -88.06
C ASP A 336 45.32 1.08 -88.22
N THR A 337 45.89 1.83 -87.27
CA THR A 337 47.27 2.37 -87.37
C THR A 337 48.24 1.71 -86.38
N GLY A 338 47.72 1.04 -85.34
CA GLY A 338 48.52 0.51 -84.23
C GLY A 338 49.16 1.58 -83.34
N HIS A 339 48.83 2.86 -83.54
CA HIS A 339 49.35 3.96 -82.74
C HIS A 339 48.78 3.89 -81.32
N ARG A 340 49.63 4.15 -80.32
CA ARG A 340 49.27 4.06 -78.90
C ARG A 340 49.57 5.38 -78.21
N GLU A 341 48.53 5.99 -77.67
CA GLU A 341 48.62 7.25 -76.94
C GLU A 341 48.45 7.02 -75.43
N ILE A 342 49.23 7.75 -74.63
CA ILE A 342 49.13 7.71 -73.15
C ILE A 342 48.84 9.12 -72.65
N THR A 343 47.66 9.32 -72.09
CA THR A 343 47.25 10.58 -71.47
C THR A 343 47.36 10.48 -69.94
N ARG A 344 47.81 11.56 -69.30
CA ARG A 344 47.96 11.68 -67.83
C ARG A 344 47.37 12.99 -67.37
N GLY A 345 46.60 12.98 -66.30
CA GLY A 345 45.93 14.17 -65.80
C GLY A 345 45.54 14.06 -64.32
N TRP A 346 45.12 15.18 -63.76
CA TRP A 346 44.45 15.25 -62.46
C TRP A 346 43.03 15.77 -62.67
N GLU A 347 42.13 15.34 -61.81
CA GLU A 347 40.72 15.74 -61.80
C GLU A 347 40.37 16.16 -60.38
N LEU A 348 39.69 17.31 -60.25
CA LEU A 348 39.23 17.84 -58.99
C LEU A 348 37.71 17.90 -59.04
N ASP A 349 37.05 17.12 -58.19
CA ASP A 349 35.61 17.13 -58.03
C ASP A 349 35.23 18.14 -56.94
N LEU A 350 34.51 19.19 -57.34
CA LEU A 350 34.03 20.27 -56.47
C LEU A 350 32.52 20.40 -56.63
N PRO A 351 31.72 19.93 -55.66
CA PRO A 351 30.28 20.09 -55.73
C PRO A 351 29.92 21.56 -55.45
N LEU A 352 29.16 22.16 -56.37
CA LEU A 352 28.67 23.53 -56.26
C LEU A 352 27.25 23.54 -55.66
N PRO A 353 27.04 24.17 -54.49
CA PRO A 353 25.73 24.21 -53.83
C PRO A 353 24.79 25.19 -54.55
N LEU A 354 24.14 24.76 -55.62
CA LEU A 354 23.20 25.61 -56.37
C LEU A 354 21.81 25.67 -55.74
N PHE A 355 21.32 24.56 -55.16
CA PHE A 355 19.94 24.42 -54.67
C PHE A 355 19.82 24.32 -53.15
N ASP A 356 20.77 23.67 -52.47
CA ASP A 356 20.80 23.56 -50.99
C ASP A 356 22.03 24.26 -50.41
N TRP A 357 21.78 25.41 -49.78
CA TRP A 357 22.79 26.20 -49.07
C TRP A 357 22.87 25.81 -47.58
N GLY A 358 22.50 24.57 -47.25
CA GLY A 358 22.50 24.01 -45.90
C GLY A 358 21.34 24.50 -45.02
N GLY A 359 20.26 25.03 -45.61
CA GLY A 359 19.10 25.57 -44.85
C GLY A 359 18.42 24.51 -44.00
N ALA A 360 18.08 23.37 -44.62
CA ALA A 360 17.47 22.23 -43.92
C ALA A 360 18.40 21.64 -42.85
N ALA A 361 19.71 21.57 -43.12
CA ALA A 361 20.70 21.07 -42.17
C ALA A 361 20.78 21.96 -40.91
N ARG A 362 20.68 23.29 -41.06
CA ARG A 362 20.65 24.25 -39.94
C ARG A 362 19.39 24.09 -39.10
N THR A 363 18.21 24.07 -39.74
CA THR A 363 16.93 23.90 -39.05
C THR A 363 16.89 22.56 -38.29
N ARG A 364 17.38 21.47 -38.90
CA ARG A 364 17.51 20.18 -38.25
C ARG A 364 18.42 20.24 -37.02
N ALA A 365 19.58 20.89 -37.12
CA ALA A 365 20.50 21.01 -35.99
C ALA A 365 19.88 21.80 -34.82
N GLN A 366 19.20 22.91 -35.11
CA GLN A 366 18.49 23.70 -34.11
C GLN A 366 17.36 22.89 -33.44
N ALA A 367 16.53 22.21 -34.23
CA ALA A 367 15.46 21.37 -33.72
C ALA A 367 16.00 20.19 -32.87
N GLN A 368 17.14 19.62 -33.25
CA GLN A 368 17.80 18.55 -32.49
C GLN A 368 18.30 19.04 -31.12
N THR A 369 18.88 20.24 -31.04
CA THR A 369 19.27 20.85 -29.75
C THR A 369 18.05 21.12 -28.88
N GLN A 370 16.95 21.63 -29.45
CA GLN A 370 15.71 21.85 -28.70
C GLN A 370 15.10 20.53 -28.19
N LEU A 371 15.10 19.49 -29.03
CA LEU A 371 14.64 18.15 -28.66
C LEU A 371 15.46 17.57 -27.50
N SER A 372 16.80 17.60 -27.59
CA SER A 372 17.68 17.08 -26.53
C SER A 372 17.57 17.88 -25.22
N ALA A 373 17.35 19.21 -25.29
CA ALA A 373 17.09 20.03 -24.11
C ALA A 373 15.78 19.64 -23.40
N ALA A 374 14.70 19.45 -24.17
CA ALA A 374 13.42 19.01 -23.64
C ALA A 374 13.51 17.59 -23.04
N GLN A 375 14.23 16.67 -23.69
CA GLN A 375 14.46 15.32 -23.19
C GLN A 375 15.25 15.29 -21.87
N LEU A 376 16.27 16.15 -21.72
CA LEU A 376 16.99 16.28 -20.45
C LEU A 376 16.07 16.81 -19.34
N GLN A 377 15.25 17.82 -19.64
CA GLN A 377 14.31 18.39 -18.68
C GLN A 377 13.28 17.33 -18.22
N ASP A 378 12.68 16.60 -19.17
CA ASP A 378 11.75 15.50 -18.88
C ASP A 378 12.41 14.41 -18.01
N THR A 379 13.61 13.96 -18.41
CA THR A 379 14.37 12.94 -17.67
C THR A 379 14.69 13.40 -16.25
N ALA A 380 15.05 14.68 -16.05
CA ALA A 380 15.33 15.24 -14.73
C ALA A 380 14.07 15.35 -13.86
N VAL A 381 12.93 15.80 -14.42
CA VAL A 381 11.66 15.88 -13.67
C VAL A 381 11.19 14.49 -13.27
N ARG A 382 11.21 13.53 -14.21
CA ARG A 382 10.87 12.13 -13.94
C ARG A 382 11.78 11.54 -12.87
N ALA A 383 13.08 11.80 -12.94
CA ALA A 383 14.03 11.29 -11.96
C ALA A 383 13.76 11.75 -10.53
N ARG A 384 13.43 13.04 -10.36
CA ARG A 384 13.07 13.60 -9.05
C ARG A 384 11.76 13.03 -8.52
N ALA A 385 10.75 12.90 -9.39
CA ALA A 385 9.45 12.35 -9.02
C ALA A 385 9.54 10.88 -8.61
N GLU A 386 10.25 10.06 -9.39
CA GLU A 386 10.46 8.63 -9.09
C GLU A 386 11.15 8.42 -7.74
N VAL A 387 12.20 9.19 -7.43
CA VAL A 387 12.94 9.05 -6.17
C VAL A 387 12.11 9.50 -4.96
N ARG A 388 11.35 10.60 -5.08
CA ARG A 388 10.41 11.01 -4.01
C ARG A 388 9.35 9.95 -3.74
N ALA A 389 8.72 9.44 -4.81
CA ALA A 389 7.68 8.43 -4.68
C ALA A 389 8.23 7.12 -4.10
N ALA A 390 9.43 6.69 -4.56
CA ALA A 390 10.11 5.52 -4.04
C ALA A 390 10.48 5.67 -2.55
N TRP A 391 10.96 6.83 -2.12
CA TRP A 391 11.29 7.08 -0.72
C TRP A 391 10.04 7.06 0.18
N LEU A 392 8.95 7.72 -0.24
CA LEU A 392 7.69 7.68 0.50
C LEU A 392 7.16 6.25 0.64
N THR A 393 7.17 5.49 -0.46
CA THR A 393 6.76 4.08 -0.47
C THR A 393 7.63 3.24 0.46
N TYR A 394 8.95 3.41 0.39
CA TYR A 394 9.90 2.71 1.25
C TYR A 394 9.68 3.05 2.73
N ARG A 395 9.54 4.33 3.07
CA ARG A 395 9.39 4.77 4.45
C ARG A 395 8.11 4.23 5.07
N THR A 396 6.97 4.39 4.38
CA THR A 396 5.69 3.86 4.85
C THR A 396 5.72 2.33 4.97
N ALA A 397 6.33 1.63 4.01
CA ALA A 397 6.44 0.18 4.07
C ALA A 397 7.32 -0.29 5.25
N LEU A 398 8.41 0.43 5.55
CA LEU A 398 9.28 0.13 6.69
C LEU A 398 8.55 0.36 8.02
N ASP A 399 7.85 1.48 8.16
CA ASP A 399 7.07 1.80 9.37
C ASP A 399 5.99 0.74 9.62
N LEU A 400 5.25 0.35 8.57
CA LEU A 400 4.25 -0.70 8.66
C LEU A 400 4.87 -2.06 9.00
N ALA A 401 6.01 -2.40 8.40
CA ALA A 401 6.69 -3.67 8.67
C ALA A 401 7.19 -3.74 10.13
N HIS A 402 7.73 -2.65 10.67
CA HIS A 402 8.12 -2.57 12.08
C HIS A 402 6.92 -2.67 13.01
N GLN A 403 5.79 -2.02 12.68
CA GLN A 403 4.56 -2.14 13.46
C GLN A 403 4.04 -3.59 13.47
N GLN A 404 3.99 -4.24 12.30
CA GLN A 404 3.55 -5.63 12.18
C GLN A 404 4.47 -6.58 12.97
N GLN A 405 5.79 -6.38 12.90
CA GLN A 405 6.76 -7.19 13.63
C GLN A 405 6.73 -6.95 15.14
N GLY A 406 6.55 -5.69 15.58
CA GLY A 406 6.61 -5.30 16.99
C GLY A 406 5.30 -5.49 17.76
N GLU A 407 4.15 -5.35 17.09
CA GLU A 407 2.84 -5.36 17.75
C GLU A 407 1.99 -6.56 17.33
N VAL A 408 1.83 -6.79 16.02
CA VAL A 408 0.85 -7.77 15.51
C VAL A 408 1.36 -9.21 15.67
N VAL A 409 2.60 -9.49 15.28
CA VAL A 409 3.17 -10.84 15.37
C VAL A 409 3.24 -11.33 16.83
N PRO A 410 3.75 -10.56 17.81
CA PRO A 410 3.77 -10.98 19.21
C PRO A 410 2.37 -11.17 19.79
N LEU A 411 1.40 -10.30 19.47
CA LEU A 411 0.02 -10.46 19.93
C LEU A 411 -0.60 -11.76 19.39
N ARG A 412 -0.33 -12.11 18.13
CA ARG A 412 -0.82 -13.36 17.53
C ARG A 412 -0.14 -14.60 18.09
N GLN A 413 1.16 -14.52 18.40
CA GLN A 413 1.87 -15.56 19.13
C GLN A 413 1.24 -15.73 20.51
N PHE A 414 1.04 -14.64 21.26
CA PHE A 414 0.36 -14.67 22.54
C PHE A 414 -1.03 -15.33 22.47
N ILE A 415 -1.88 -14.95 21.51
CA ILE A 415 -3.21 -15.59 21.36
C ILE A 415 -3.07 -17.09 21.07
N THR A 416 -2.09 -17.48 20.24
CA THR A 416 -1.86 -18.90 19.90
C THR A 416 -1.36 -19.69 21.11
N ASP A 417 -0.42 -19.13 21.87
CA ASP A 417 0.13 -19.72 23.08
C ASP A 417 -0.94 -19.84 24.16
N GLU A 418 -1.72 -18.77 24.39
CA GLU A 418 -2.82 -18.73 25.34
C GLU A 418 -3.95 -19.70 24.96
N THR A 419 -4.30 -19.80 23.68
CA THR A 419 -5.29 -20.80 23.21
C THR A 419 -4.79 -22.22 23.44
N THR A 420 -3.48 -22.45 23.27
CA THR A 420 -2.85 -23.74 23.54
C THR A 420 -2.84 -24.06 25.03
N LEU A 421 -2.54 -23.09 25.89
CA LEU A 421 -2.61 -23.24 27.35
C LEU A 421 -4.04 -23.53 27.81
N ARG A 422 -5.04 -22.83 27.27
CA ARG A 422 -6.46 -23.10 27.53
C ARG A 422 -6.89 -24.48 27.06
N TYR A 423 -6.41 -24.93 25.90
CA TYR A 423 -6.65 -26.30 25.43
C TYR A 423 -6.06 -27.33 26.40
N ASN A 424 -4.80 -27.15 26.81
CA ASN A 424 -4.14 -28.01 27.79
C ASN A 424 -4.87 -28.02 29.15
N GLY A 425 -5.49 -26.90 29.53
CA GLY A 425 -6.32 -26.77 30.73
C GLY A 425 -7.78 -27.24 30.58
N MET A 426 -8.15 -27.83 29.44
CA MET A 426 -9.54 -28.21 29.11
C MET A 426 -10.55 -27.04 29.07
N LEU A 427 -10.06 -25.81 28.90
CA LEU A 427 -10.84 -24.57 28.80
C LEU A 427 -11.09 -24.13 27.35
N ALA A 428 -10.42 -24.76 26.38
CA ALA A 428 -10.64 -24.55 24.95
C ALA A 428 -10.75 -25.90 24.23
N SER A 429 -11.52 -25.93 23.16
CA SER A 429 -11.70 -27.16 22.37
C SER A 429 -10.58 -27.33 21.34
N VAL A 430 -10.35 -28.58 20.88
CA VAL A 430 -9.45 -28.84 19.75
C VAL A 430 -9.88 -28.10 18.48
N TRP A 431 -11.16 -27.74 18.38
CA TRP A 431 -11.73 -26.99 17.27
C TRP A 431 -11.33 -25.52 17.29
N GLU A 432 -11.31 -24.91 18.47
CA GLU A 432 -10.77 -23.56 18.66
C GLU A 432 -9.28 -23.52 18.37
N LEU A 433 -8.53 -24.55 18.79
CA LEU A 433 -7.11 -24.67 18.45
C LEU A 433 -6.88 -24.77 16.94
N LEU A 434 -7.65 -25.60 16.24
CA LEU A 434 -7.58 -25.73 14.77
C LEU A 434 -8.08 -24.47 14.05
N ALA A 435 -9.10 -23.78 14.57
CA ALA A 435 -9.57 -22.51 14.05
C ALA A 435 -8.52 -21.41 14.22
N GLN A 436 -7.85 -21.36 15.38
CA GLN A 436 -6.78 -20.42 15.68
C GLN A 436 -5.53 -20.69 14.83
N ALA A 437 -5.17 -21.95 14.60
CA ALA A 437 -4.07 -22.31 13.71
C ALA A 437 -4.33 -21.87 12.25
N ARG A 438 -5.61 -21.89 11.81
CA ARG A 438 -6.00 -21.35 10.50
C ARG A 438 -5.97 -19.82 10.47
N SER A 439 -6.50 -19.16 11.51
CA SER A 439 -6.60 -17.69 11.57
C SER A 439 -5.24 -17.00 11.73
N SER A 440 -4.32 -17.59 12.51
CA SER A 440 -2.96 -17.08 12.72
C SER A 440 -2.15 -17.05 11.42
N THR A 441 -2.46 -17.96 10.50
CA THR A 441 -1.78 -18.07 9.20
C THR A 441 -2.44 -17.21 8.12
N GLN A 442 -3.75 -16.98 8.19
CA GLN A 442 -4.51 -16.16 7.24
C GLN A 442 -4.15 -14.66 7.32
N ALA A 443 -3.85 -14.14 8.51
CA ALA A 443 -3.51 -12.73 8.72
C ALA A 443 -2.09 -12.34 8.23
N VAL A 444 -1.20 -13.33 8.06
CA VAL A 444 0.16 -13.13 7.48
C VAL A 444 0.13 -13.25 5.95
N ALA A 445 -0.89 -13.93 5.40
CA ALA A 445 -1.04 -14.18 3.97
C ALA A 445 -2.00 -13.21 3.25
N GLU A 446 -2.96 -12.61 3.95
CA GLU A 446 -3.81 -11.53 3.44
C GLU A 446 -3.18 -10.17 3.73
N LEU A 447 -2.01 -9.93 3.14
CA LEU A 447 -1.47 -8.59 3.03
C LEU A 447 -2.38 -7.78 2.09
N HIS A 448 -2.86 -6.65 2.59
CA HIS A 448 -3.40 -5.57 1.78
C HIS A 448 -2.49 -5.37 0.55
N PRO A 449 -3.04 -5.29 -0.66
CA PRO A 449 -2.23 -5.01 -1.82
C PRO A 449 -1.50 -3.68 -1.60
N PRO A 450 -0.17 -3.58 -1.84
CA PRO A 450 0.54 -2.30 -1.89
C PRO A 450 0.06 -1.41 -3.05
N THR A 451 -0.90 -1.91 -3.83
CA THR A 451 -1.50 -1.28 -4.99
C THR A 451 -2.85 -0.66 -4.60
N GLY A 452 -2.80 0.52 -4.01
CA GLY A 452 -3.94 1.36 -3.68
C GLY A 452 -3.47 2.79 -3.42
N ARG A 453 -4.38 3.77 -3.46
CA ARG A 453 -4.03 5.13 -3.03
C ARG A 453 -3.74 5.10 -1.52
N PRO A 454 -2.66 5.73 -1.04
CA PRO A 454 -2.36 5.74 0.39
C PRO A 454 -3.42 6.53 1.16
N TYR A 455 -3.76 6.07 2.37
CA TYR A 455 -4.62 6.77 3.33
C TYR A 455 -4.21 6.39 4.76
N HIS A 456 -4.68 7.14 5.75
CA HIS A 456 -4.48 6.80 7.16
C HIS A 456 -5.68 5.97 7.64
N PRO A 457 -5.50 4.69 8.00
CA PRO A 457 -6.61 3.85 8.41
C PRO A 457 -7.31 4.37 9.66
N VAL A 458 -8.60 4.11 9.75
CA VAL A 458 -9.41 4.37 10.94
C VAL A 458 -9.39 3.18 11.90
N VAL A 459 -9.42 3.44 13.21
CA VAL A 459 -9.60 2.41 14.23
C VAL A 459 -11.09 2.21 14.47
N THR A 460 -11.63 1.06 14.04
CA THR A 460 -13.01 0.68 14.32
C THR A 460 -13.09 0.02 15.69
N LEU A 461 -13.83 0.62 16.63
CA LEU A 461 -13.86 0.16 18.01
C LEU A 461 -14.40 -1.27 18.12
N ASN A 462 -13.63 -2.19 18.71
CA ASN A 462 -13.98 -3.62 18.80
C ASN A 462 -14.35 -4.30 17.46
N GLY A 463 -13.88 -3.74 16.32
CA GLY A 463 -14.13 -4.22 14.97
C GLY A 463 -12.85 -4.30 14.13
N TRP A 464 -13.00 -4.46 12.82
CA TRP A 464 -11.89 -4.57 11.86
C TRP A 464 -12.28 -4.05 10.48
N THR A 465 -11.29 -3.77 9.64
CA THR A 465 -11.47 -3.28 8.27
C THR A 465 -11.62 -4.44 7.27
N THR A 466 -12.56 -4.30 6.34
CA THR A 466 -12.84 -5.27 5.29
C THR A 466 -11.64 -5.39 4.35
N PRO A 467 -11.07 -6.59 4.17
CA PRO A 467 -9.95 -6.80 3.28
C PRO A 467 -10.40 -6.62 1.84
N TRP A 468 -9.46 -6.21 1.00
CA TRP A 468 -9.71 -5.95 -0.41
C TRP A 468 -8.55 -6.36 -1.28
N ARG A 469 -8.83 -6.60 -2.56
CA ARG A 469 -7.81 -6.82 -3.59
C ARG A 469 -7.97 -5.84 -4.74
N MET A 470 -6.87 -5.49 -5.41
CA MET A 470 -6.94 -4.71 -6.64
C MET A 470 -7.10 -5.64 -7.84
N ASN A 471 -8.11 -5.41 -8.68
CA ASN A 471 -8.34 -6.18 -9.91
C ASN A 471 -8.69 -5.24 -11.06
N ALA A 472 -7.79 -5.13 -12.05
CA ALA A 472 -7.95 -4.26 -13.23
C ALA A 472 -8.33 -2.80 -12.88
N GLY A 473 -7.70 -2.22 -11.85
CA GLY A 473 -7.98 -0.86 -11.39
C GLY A 473 -9.27 -0.70 -10.57
N VAL A 474 -9.89 -1.82 -10.17
CA VAL A 474 -11.08 -1.86 -9.30
C VAL A 474 -10.71 -2.46 -7.94
N LYS A 475 -11.09 -1.77 -6.88
CA LYS A 475 -10.93 -2.20 -5.49
C LYS A 475 -12.05 -3.17 -5.13
N GLU A 476 -11.72 -4.45 -5.02
CA GLU A 476 -12.69 -5.51 -4.80
C GLU A 476 -12.80 -5.91 -3.32
N PHE A 477 -14.03 -5.96 -2.82
CA PHE A 477 -14.38 -6.40 -1.46
C PHE A 477 -15.35 -7.59 -1.52
N HIS A 478 -15.37 -8.40 -0.46
CA HIS A 478 -16.34 -9.48 -0.32
C HIS A 478 -17.02 -9.39 1.05
N LEU A 479 -18.32 -9.08 1.03
CA LEU A 479 -19.20 -9.14 2.18
C LEU A 479 -20.01 -10.44 2.17
N VAL A 480 -20.13 -11.07 3.32
CA VAL A 480 -20.90 -12.31 3.51
C VAL A 480 -21.91 -12.08 4.62
N ALA A 481 -23.18 -11.90 4.27
CA ALA A 481 -24.27 -11.80 5.24
C ALA A 481 -24.55 -13.18 5.83
N GLU A 482 -24.39 -13.37 7.13
CA GLU A 482 -24.52 -14.68 7.78
C GLU A 482 -24.92 -14.57 9.27
N PRO A 483 -25.47 -15.66 9.86
CA PRO A 483 -25.66 -15.72 11.31
C PRO A 483 -24.32 -15.69 12.06
N VAL A 484 -24.26 -14.89 13.13
CA VAL A 484 -23.08 -14.68 13.97
C VAL A 484 -23.45 -14.78 15.46
N VAL A 485 -22.47 -15.06 16.31
CA VAL A 485 -22.64 -15.07 17.77
C VAL A 485 -21.67 -14.05 18.34
N ARG A 486 -22.17 -13.14 19.18
CA ARG A 486 -21.38 -12.05 19.74
C ARG A 486 -21.53 -12.01 21.25
N GLU A 487 -20.42 -12.04 21.96
CA GLU A 487 -20.40 -11.63 23.36
C GLU A 487 -20.54 -10.11 23.41
N VAL A 488 -21.66 -9.62 23.96
CA VAL A 488 -21.96 -8.18 24.03
C VAL A 488 -21.31 -7.57 25.28
N ALA A 489 -21.37 -8.29 26.40
CA ALA A 489 -20.67 -7.97 27.65
C ALA A 489 -20.13 -9.28 28.27
N PRO A 490 -19.18 -9.27 29.23
CA PRO A 490 -18.62 -10.51 29.79
C PRO A 490 -19.73 -11.45 30.28
N GLY A 491 -19.76 -12.67 29.75
CA GLY A 491 -20.77 -13.67 30.10
C GLY A 491 -22.17 -13.46 29.49
N PHE A 492 -22.37 -12.38 28.72
CA PHE A 492 -23.62 -12.07 28.02
C PHE A 492 -23.43 -12.18 26.50
N VAL A 493 -23.99 -13.24 25.91
CA VAL A 493 -23.83 -13.63 24.51
C VAL A 493 -25.16 -13.56 23.77
N VAL A 494 -25.13 -13.00 22.57
CA VAL A 494 -26.31 -12.79 21.74
C VAL A 494 -26.09 -13.41 20.35
N ASN A 495 -27.10 -14.15 19.88
CA ASN A 495 -27.23 -14.65 18.53
C ASN A 495 -27.70 -13.50 17.63
N MET A 496 -26.91 -13.17 16.63
CA MET A 496 -27.09 -12.03 15.76
C MET A 496 -26.97 -12.45 14.30
N TRP A 497 -27.28 -11.54 13.39
CA TRP A 497 -26.88 -11.61 11.98
C TRP A 497 -25.90 -10.48 11.71
N GLY A 498 -24.94 -10.72 10.82
CA GLY A 498 -23.89 -9.75 10.54
C GLY A 498 -23.21 -10.01 9.22
N TYR A 499 -22.02 -9.44 9.05
CA TYR A 499 -21.21 -9.63 7.85
C TYR A 499 -19.83 -10.16 8.22
N ASN A 500 -19.35 -11.16 7.48
CA ASN A 500 -18.00 -11.73 7.63
C ASN A 500 -17.68 -12.17 9.07
N GLY A 501 -18.63 -12.84 9.73
CA GLY A 501 -18.48 -13.35 11.09
C GLY A 501 -18.65 -12.33 12.22
N GLN A 502 -19.07 -11.09 11.97
CA GLN A 502 -19.28 -10.08 13.02
C GLN A 502 -20.54 -9.22 12.82
N SER A 503 -21.13 -8.78 13.94
CA SER A 503 -22.07 -7.66 14.03
C SER A 503 -21.46 -6.54 14.90
N PRO A 504 -21.44 -5.27 14.44
CA PRO A 504 -21.57 -4.87 13.04
C PRO A 504 -20.52 -5.55 12.15
N GLY A 505 -20.79 -5.58 10.85
CA GLY A 505 -19.85 -6.02 9.83
C GLY A 505 -18.59 -5.15 9.77
N PRO A 506 -17.54 -5.65 9.09
CA PRO A 506 -16.27 -4.95 8.99
C PRO A 506 -16.38 -3.59 8.29
N THR A 507 -15.53 -2.64 8.66
CA THR A 507 -15.51 -1.31 8.07
C THR A 507 -14.98 -1.36 6.65
N ILE A 508 -15.68 -0.77 5.68
CA ILE A 508 -15.16 -0.61 4.32
C ILE A 508 -14.39 0.70 4.23
N GLU A 509 -13.10 0.63 3.90
CA GLU A 509 -12.27 1.81 3.72
C GLU A 509 -11.85 1.97 2.25
N VAL A 510 -12.09 3.15 1.69
CA VAL A 510 -11.80 3.50 0.29
C VAL A 510 -11.21 4.91 0.21
N VAL A 511 -10.56 5.24 -0.89
CA VAL A 511 -10.12 6.61 -1.17
C VAL A 511 -11.08 7.25 -2.19
N GLU A 512 -11.36 8.53 -2.04
CA GLU A 512 -12.15 9.32 -2.99
C GLU A 512 -11.64 9.10 -4.42
N GLY A 513 -12.54 8.67 -5.31
CA GLY A 513 -12.29 8.34 -6.70
C GLY A 513 -11.91 6.87 -6.94
N ASP A 514 -11.81 6.03 -5.90
CA ASP A 514 -11.68 4.59 -6.08
C ASP A 514 -12.93 4.02 -6.76
N ARG A 515 -12.72 3.19 -7.79
CA ARG A 515 -13.76 2.33 -8.34
C ARG A 515 -13.82 1.07 -7.50
N VAL A 516 -14.97 0.80 -6.89
CA VAL A 516 -15.19 -0.31 -5.98
C VAL A 516 -16.03 -1.38 -6.66
N ARG A 517 -15.78 -2.65 -6.33
CA ARG A 517 -16.65 -3.77 -6.67
C ARG A 517 -16.83 -4.64 -5.45
N ILE A 518 -18.07 -4.81 -5.01
CA ILE A 518 -18.38 -5.48 -3.76
C ILE A 518 -19.24 -6.69 -4.07
N PHE A 519 -18.70 -7.87 -3.78
CA PHE A 519 -19.42 -9.12 -3.84
C PHE A 519 -20.17 -9.29 -2.52
N VAL A 520 -21.49 -9.41 -2.57
CA VAL A 520 -22.34 -9.60 -1.38
C VAL A 520 -22.98 -10.97 -1.47
N THR A 521 -22.55 -11.88 -0.61
CA THR A 521 -23.05 -13.26 -0.56
C THR A 521 -24.04 -13.41 0.58
N ASN A 522 -25.22 -13.92 0.29
CA ASN A 522 -26.23 -14.17 1.31
C ASN A 522 -26.15 -15.62 1.82
N ARG A 523 -25.88 -15.80 3.12
CA ARG A 523 -25.94 -17.09 3.84
C ARG A 523 -27.00 -17.08 4.96
N LEU A 524 -27.86 -16.08 4.99
CA LEU A 524 -28.99 -16.02 5.90
C LEU A 524 -30.07 -17.03 5.49
N PRO A 525 -30.98 -17.39 6.41
CA PRO A 525 -32.11 -18.25 6.08
C PRO A 525 -33.14 -17.60 5.14
N GLU A 526 -33.05 -16.28 4.92
CA GLU A 526 -33.97 -15.51 4.08
C GLU A 526 -33.25 -14.57 3.11
N HIS A 527 -34.03 -13.91 2.26
CA HIS A 527 -33.51 -12.95 1.29
C HIS A 527 -32.95 -11.70 1.99
N THR A 528 -31.97 -11.05 1.37
CA THR A 528 -31.40 -9.80 1.90
C THR A 528 -31.04 -8.84 0.78
N THR A 529 -30.63 -7.64 1.14
CA THR A 529 -30.03 -6.63 0.26
C THR A 529 -28.98 -5.85 1.06
N ILE A 530 -28.25 -4.94 0.41
CA ILE A 530 -27.41 -4.00 1.14
C ILE A 530 -27.60 -2.60 0.57
N HIS A 531 -27.95 -1.68 1.44
CA HIS A 531 -28.03 -0.25 1.20
C HIS A 531 -26.77 0.44 1.67
N TRP A 532 -26.26 1.35 0.84
CA TRP A 532 -25.01 2.09 1.07
C TRP A 532 -25.32 3.48 1.60
N HIS A 533 -25.76 3.54 2.84
CA HIS A 533 -26.27 4.74 3.48
C HIS A 533 -25.32 5.94 3.35
N GLY A 534 -25.78 6.99 2.65
CA GLY A 534 -25.04 8.23 2.39
C GLY A 534 -24.06 8.18 1.21
N GLN A 535 -23.90 7.05 0.52
CA GLN A 535 -23.10 6.95 -0.70
C GLN A 535 -23.84 7.51 -1.93
N ARG A 536 -23.07 8.08 -2.86
CA ARG A 536 -23.59 8.57 -4.15
C ARG A 536 -23.24 7.56 -5.25
N LEU A 537 -24.21 6.77 -5.66
CA LEU A 537 -24.04 5.60 -6.53
C LEU A 537 -25.16 5.51 -7.60
N PRO A 538 -25.01 4.66 -8.64
CA PRO A 538 -26.06 4.43 -9.63
C PRO A 538 -27.32 3.80 -9.02
N ASN A 539 -28.51 4.37 -9.30
CA ASN A 539 -29.78 4.00 -8.69
C ASN A 539 -30.02 2.48 -8.56
N GLY A 540 -29.70 1.69 -9.59
CA GLY A 540 -29.90 0.23 -9.58
C GLY A 540 -29.01 -0.58 -8.62
N MET A 541 -28.14 0.07 -7.86
CA MET A 541 -27.24 -0.53 -6.86
C MET A 541 -27.49 0.01 -5.45
N ASP A 542 -28.63 0.67 -5.23
CA ASP A 542 -28.97 1.34 -3.97
C ASP A 542 -29.35 0.40 -2.84
N GLY A 543 -29.78 -0.83 -3.11
CA GLY A 543 -30.04 -1.81 -2.04
C GLY A 543 -31.48 -1.96 -1.60
N VAL A 544 -32.45 -1.20 -2.14
CA VAL A 544 -33.86 -1.41 -1.79
C VAL A 544 -34.46 -2.51 -2.66
N GLY A 545 -34.81 -3.64 -2.04
CA GLY A 545 -35.37 -4.81 -2.72
C GLY A 545 -36.72 -4.50 -3.38
N GLY A 546 -36.89 -4.88 -4.64
CA GLY A 546 -38.12 -4.66 -5.42
C GLY A 546 -38.26 -3.26 -6.02
N LEU A 547 -37.60 -2.24 -5.46
CA LEU A 547 -37.60 -0.88 -6.01
C LEU A 547 -36.42 -0.65 -6.96
N ASN A 548 -35.19 -0.78 -6.45
CA ASN A 548 -33.98 -0.45 -7.19
C ASN A 548 -33.27 -1.70 -7.71
N GLN A 549 -33.46 -2.84 -7.04
CA GLN A 549 -32.79 -4.09 -7.38
C GLN A 549 -33.61 -5.32 -6.96
N PRO A 550 -33.35 -6.50 -7.54
CA PRO A 550 -33.83 -7.76 -6.99
C PRO A 550 -33.21 -8.05 -5.62
N ALA A 551 -33.95 -8.79 -4.78
CA ALA A 551 -33.41 -9.30 -3.53
C ALA A 551 -32.35 -10.39 -3.76
N ILE A 552 -31.33 -10.43 -2.90
CA ILE A 552 -30.31 -11.48 -2.89
C ILE A 552 -30.90 -12.70 -2.19
N GLN A 553 -31.30 -13.72 -2.95
CA GLN A 553 -31.82 -14.97 -2.39
C GLN A 553 -30.75 -15.74 -1.59
N PRO A 554 -31.13 -16.58 -0.61
CA PRO A 554 -30.19 -17.43 0.12
C PRO A 554 -29.25 -18.21 -0.81
N GLY A 555 -27.96 -18.22 -0.46
CA GLY A 555 -26.90 -18.87 -1.23
C GLY A 555 -26.48 -18.15 -2.52
N LYS A 556 -27.07 -16.99 -2.84
CA LYS A 556 -26.70 -16.19 -4.02
C LYS A 556 -25.72 -15.07 -3.66
N THR A 557 -25.00 -14.62 -4.69
CA THR A 557 -24.05 -13.51 -4.60
C THR A 557 -24.41 -12.44 -5.61
N PHE A 558 -24.52 -11.20 -5.16
CA PHE A 558 -24.73 -10.03 -6.03
C PHE A 558 -23.46 -9.18 -6.06
N VAL A 559 -23.33 -8.35 -7.10
CA VAL A 559 -22.18 -7.47 -7.31
C VAL A 559 -22.64 -6.02 -7.37
N TYR A 560 -22.04 -5.18 -6.55
CA TYR A 560 -22.23 -3.72 -6.54
C TYR A 560 -20.95 -3.08 -7.05
N GLU A 561 -21.02 -2.30 -8.12
CA GLU A 561 -19.83 -1.66 -8.72
C GLU A 561 -20.08 -0.18 -9.01
N PHE A 562 -19.38 0.69 -8.29
CA PHE A 562 -19.52 2.14 -8.43
C PHE A 562 -18.22 2.86 -8.04
N VAL A 563 -18.21 4.20 -8.12
CA VAL A 563 -17.05 5.02 -7.73
C VAL A 563 -17.37 5.72 -6.41
N ALA A 564 -16.45 5.65 -5.44
CA ALA A 564 -16.56 6.40 -4.19
C ALA A 564 -16.31 7.89 -4.45
N ARG A 565 -17.39 8.69 -4.62
CA ARG A 565 -17.27 10.04 -5.19
C ARG A 565 -16.80 11.13 -4.23
N ARG A 566 -16.97 10.94 -2.92
CA ARG A 566 -16.74 12.00 -1.92
C ARG A 566 -16.16 11.43 -0.63
N PRO A 567 -15.23 12.14 0.04
CA PRO A 567 -14.78 11.76 1.36
C PRO A 567 -15.88 11.95 2.41
N GLY A 568 -15.85 11.13 3.46
CA GLY A 568 -16.82 11.20 4.55
C GLY A 568 -16.95 9.90 5.33
N THR A 569 -17.81 9.95 6.35
CA THR A 569 -18.21 8.81 7.16
C THR A 569 -19.62 8.40 6.78
N PHE A 570 -19.81 7.11 6.51
CA PHE A 570 -21.03 6.53 5.98
C PHE A 570 -21.25 5.17 6.66
N MET A 571 -22.37 4.52 6.34
CA MET A 571 -22.69 3.19 6.85
C MET A 571 -23.31 2.34 5.75
N TYR A 572 -23.48 1.06 6.02
CA TYR A 572 -24.22 0.14 5.18
C TYR A 572 -25.11 -0.75 6.05
N HIS A 573 -26.30 -1.09 5.56
CA HIS A 573 -27.28 -1.91 6.24
C HIS A 573 -28.30 -2.46 5.24
N PRO A 574 -29.06 -3.51 5.54
CA PRO A 574 -30.06 -4.04 4.61
C PRO A 574 -31.30 -3.13 4.51
N HIS A 575 -31.97 -3.20 3.36
CA HIS A 575 -33.37 -2.76 3.15
C HIS A 575 -34.15 -3.97 2.60
N ALA A 576 -34.12 -5.05 3.37
CA ALA A 576 -34.83 -6.31 3.16
C ALA A 576 -35.15 -6.90 4.54
N ASP A 577 -36.42 -7.25 4.77
CA ASP A 577 -36.96 -7.55 6.10
C ASP A 577 -36.31 -6.69 7.20
N GLU A 578 -36.34 -5.37 6.99
CA GLU A 578 -35.49 -4.43 7.72
C GLU A 578 -35.70 -4.53 9.23
N MET A 579 -36.95 -4.75 9.66
CA MET A 579 -37.29 -4.97 11.06
C MET A 579 -36.47 -6.12 11.66
N VAL A 580 -36.47 -7.31 11.03
CA VAL A 580 -35.75 -8.47 11.54
C VAL A 580 -34.25 -8.31 11.37
N GLN A 581 -33.78 -7.93 10.19
CA GLN A 581 -32.34 -7.90 9.89
C GLN A 581 -31.61 -6.82 10.70
N MET A 582 -32.20 -5.65 10.89
CA MET A 582 -31.65 -4.60 11.75
C MET A 582 -31.68 -5.01 13.22
N ALA A 583 -32.80 -5.54 13.72
CA ALA A 583 -32.93 -5.98 15.11
C ALA A 583 -31.98 -7.15 15.44
N MET A 584 -31.60 -7.94 14.44
CA MET A 584 -30.58 -8.99 14.57
C MET A 584 -29.14 -8.47 14.46
N GLY A 585 -28.92 -7.19 14.12
CA GLY A 585 -27.58 -6.55 14.14
C GLY A 585 -26.94 -6.29 12.77
N MET A 586 -27.64 -6.47 11.65
CA MET A 586 -27.04 -6.31 10.33
C MET A 586 -26.77 -4.85 9.97
N MET A 587 -25.54 -4.40 10.20
CA MET A 587 -25.06 -3.07 9.82
C MET A 587 -23.53 -3.05 9.73
N GLY A 588 -22.94 -1.99 9.19
CA GLY A 588 -21.49 -1.78 9.22
C GLY A 588 -21.08 -0.38 8.74
N LEU A 589 -19.80 -0.06 8.90
CA LEU A 589 -19.26 1.27 8.60
C LEU A 589 -18.67 1.35 7.19
N TRP A 590 -18.75 2.53 6.60
CA TRP A 590 -18.04 2.87 5.37
C TRP A 590 -17.31 4.19 5.53
N ILE A 591 -16.01 4.22 5.25
CA ILE A 591 -15.20 5.44 5.34
C ILE A 591 -14.53 5.70 3.99
N THR A 592 -14.78 6.89 3.45
CA THR A 592 -14.09 7.38 2.25
C THR A 592 -13.08 8.43 2.65
N HIS A 593 -11.81 8.09 2.50
CA HIS A 593 -10.67 8.98 2.76
C HIS A 593 -10.49 9.98 1.62
N PRO A 594 -10.07 11.23 1.90
CA PRO A 594 -9.79 12.18 0.84
C PRO A 594 -8.55 11.75 0.04
N LYS A 595 -8.58 11.91 -1.28
CA LYS A 595 -7.46 11.52 -2.17
C LYS A 595 -6.18 12.35 -1.99
N ALA A 596 -6.31 13.53 -1.40
CA ALA A 596 -5.25 14.49 -1.14
C ALA A 596 -5.63 15.33 0.09
N ALA A 597 -4.72 16.21 0.55
CA ALA A 597 -5.03 17.16 1.61
C ALA A 597 -6.31 17.94 1.26
N HIS A 598 -7.30 17.88 2.16
CA HIS A 598 -8.63 18.45 1.92
C HIS A 598 -8.82 19.68 2.82
N PRO A 599 -9.31 20.82 2.30
CA PRO A 599 -9.38 22.07 3.06
C PRO A 599 -10.25 22.01 4.33
N LEU A 600 -11.23 21.10 4.32
CA LEU A 600 -12.16 20.87 5.42
C LEU A 600 -11.85 19.62 6.26
N ILE A 601 -10.86 18.80 5.92
CA ILE A 601 -10.56 17.58 6.68
C ILE A 601 -9.12 17.71 7.16
N ALA A 602 -8.96 17.94 8.46
CA ALA A 602 -7.63 18.06 9.07
C ALA A 602 -6.95 16.67 9.14
N PRO A 603 -5.61 16.60 9.02
CA PRO A 603 -4.90 15.39 9.44
C PRO A 603 -5.05 15.21 10.95
N VAL A 604 -5.21 13.97 11.39
CA VAL A 604 -5.35 13.59 12.81
C VAL A 604 -4.39 12.46 13.14
N GLN A 605 -3.96 12.37 14.39
CA GLN A 605 -3.09 11.29 14.86
C GLN A 605 -3.91 10.08 15.32
N ARG A 606 -5.13 10.32 15.82
CA ARG A 606 -6.09 9.28 16.23
C ARG A 606 -7.39 9.46 15.46
N ASP A 607 -7.85 8.43 14.76
CA ASP A 607 -9.14 8.42 14.06
C ASP A 607 -9.90 7.17 14.50
N TYR A 608 -10.99 7.35 15.24
CA TYR A 608 -11.84 6.29 15.79
C TYR A 608 -13.20 6.28 15.12
N ALA A 609 -13.79 5.10 14.95
CA ALA A 609 -15.15 4.96 14.44
C ALA A 609 -15.96 3.86 15.14
N PHE A 610 -17.25 4.12 15.36
CA PHE A 610 -18.21 3.14 15.87
C PHE A 610 -19.66 3.47 15.49
N LEU A 611 -20.51 2.45 15.52
CA LEU A 611 -21.95 2.54 15.36
C LEU A 611 -22.64 2.34 16.70
N LEU A 612 -23.71 3.09 16.90
CA LEU A 612 -24.66 2.93 17.98
C LEU A 612 -25.74 1.96 17.51
N ASN A 613 -25.96 0.94 18.33
CA ASN A 613 -26.96 -0.10 18.07
C ASN A 613 -27.61 -0.52 19.40
N ALA A 614 -28.80 -1.10 19.32
CA ALA A 614 -29.57 -1.51 20.48
C ALA A 614 -30.27 -2.84 20.23
N PHE A 615 -30.54 -3.59 21.29
CA PHE A 615 -31.23 -4.87 21.24
C PHE A 615 -32.24 -4.99 22.38
N ASP A 616 -33.27 -5.80 22.17
CA ASP A 616 -34.15 -6.29 23.23
C ASP A 616 -33.86 -7.77 23.44
N VAL A 617 -33.18 -8.12 24.54
CA VAL A 617 -32.83 -9.49 24.88
C VAL A 617 -33.35 -9.80 26.26
N GLU A 618 -34.25 -10.78 26.34
CA GLU A 618 -34.81 -11.24 27.61
C GLU A 618 -33.75 -11.95 28.46
N PRO A 619 -33.69 -11.74 29.79
CA PRO A 619 -32.81 -12.51 30.67
C PRO A 619 -32.95 -14.03 30.44
N GLY A 620 -31.84 -14.77 30.34
CA GLY A 620 -31.87 -16.19 29.96
C GLY A 620 -31.86 -16.45 28.44
N ALA A 621 -32.36 -15.52 27.64
CA ALA A 621 -32.40 -15.67 26.19
C ALA A 621 -31.08 -15.23 25.54
N ARG A 622 -30.77 -15.84 24.39
CA ARG A 622 -29.62 -15.45 23.55
C ARG A 622 -30.05 -14.74 22.28
N THR A 623 -31.33 -14.78 21.90
CA THR A 623 -31.79 -14.23 20.61
C THR A 623 -32.64 -12.99 20.89
N PRO A 624 -32.40 -11.85 20.20
CA PRO A 624 -33.19 -10.65 20.39
C PRO A 624 -34.67 -10.83 20.03
N LYS A 625 -35.55 -10.08 20.69
CA LYS A 625 -36.93 -9.87 20.28
C LYS A 625 -36.95 -8.94 19.07
N VAL A 626 -37.08 -9.53 17.88
CA VAL A 626 -36.97 -8.81 16.60
C VAL A 626 -38.14 -7.89 16.27
N ASN A 627 -39.27 -8.01 16.98
CA ASN A 627 -40.45 -7.17 16.78
C ASN A 627 -40.46 -5.93 17.69
N THR A 628 -39.41 -5.72 18.49
CA THR A 628 -39.29 -4.57 19.38
C THR A 628 -38.75 -3.38 18.60
N MET A 629 -39.55 -2.31 18.50
CA MET A 629 -39.20 -1.14 17.68
C MET A 629 -38.61 0.01 18.50
N LEU A 630 -39.07 0.23 19.73
CA LEU A 630 -38.70 1.42 20.52
C LEU A 630 -38.16 1.08 21.92
N ASP A 631 -38.59 -0.03 22.52
CA ASP A 631 -38.34 -0.36 23.92
C ASP A 631 -37.18 -1.36 24.09
N HIS A 632 -35.98 -0.96 23.64
CA HIS A 632 -34.78 -1.79 23.72
C HIS A 632 -34.17 -1.74 25.13
N ASN A 633 -33.68 -2.88 25.63
CA ASN A 633 -33.10 -2.99 26.97
C ASN A 633 -31.56 -3.10 26.98
N ILE A 634 -30.92 -3.34 25.84
CA ILE A 634 -29.46 -3.37 25.69
C ILE A 634 -29.00 -2.27 24.72
N TRP A 635 -28.12 -1.39 25.20
CA TRP A 635 -27.57 -0.27 24.42
C TRP A 635 -26.07 -0.46 24.21
N CYS A 636 -25.61 -0.41 22.95
CA CYS A 636 -24.27 -0.84 22.56
C CYS A 636 -23.55 0.12 21.62
N TRP A 637 -22.21 0.05 21.65
CA TRP A 637 -21.35 0.51 20.58
C TRP A 637 -20.76 -0.70 19.85
N ASN A 638 -20.94 -0.79 18.55
CA ASN A 638 -20.50 -1.93 17.74
C ASN A 638 -20.87 -3.29 18.35
N SER A 639 -22.13 -3.42 18.81
CA SER A 639 -22.67 -4.60 19.47
C SER A 639 -21.86 -5.07 20.68
N ARG A 640 -21.25 -4.11 21.38
CA ARG A 640 -20.58 -4.28 22.68
C ARG A 640 -21.16 -3.30 23.68
N ALA A 641 -21.28 -3.73 24.92
CA ALA A 641 -21.66 -2.91 26.08
C ALA A 641 -20.51 -2.92 27.08
N PHE A 642 -20.27 -1.79 27.75
CA PHE A 642 -19.27 -1.70 28.82
C PHE A 642 -19.51 -2.79 29.87
N PRO A 643 -18.47 -3.48 30.40
CA PRO A 643 -17.03 -3.20 30.27
C PRO A 643 -16.35 -3.79 29.02
N ALA A 644 -17.12 -4.27 28.04
CA ALA A 644 -16.59 -4.97 26.87
C ALA A 644 -16.24 -4.05 25.70
N ILE A 645 -16.55 -2.75 25.83
CA ILE A 645 -16.15 -1.68 24.92
C ILE A 645 -14.71 -1.28 25.26
N SER A 646 -13.83 -1.26 24.26
CA SER A 646 -12.44 -0.86 24.48
C SER A 646 -12.32 0.63 24.85
N PRO A 647 -11.31 1.03 25.64
CA PRO A 647 -11.01 2.44 25.84
C PRO A 647 -10.50 3.07 24.56
N LEU A 648 -10.70 4.38 24.41
CA LEU A 648 -10.08 5.19 23.38
C LEU A 648 -8.81 5.81 23.96
N VAL A 649 -7.68 5.70 23.27
CA VAL A 649 -6.37 6.10 23.81
C VAL A 649 -5.72 7.18 22.95
N ALA A 650 -5.13 8.19 23.56
CA ALA A 650 -4.38 9.23 22.85
C ALA A 650 -3.14 9.65 23.63
N ARG A 651 -2.10 10.08 22.90
CA ARG A 651 -1.00 10.80 23.53
C ARG A 651 -1.43 12.26 23.77
N GLN A 652 -0.99 12.83 24.88
CA GLN A 652 -1.22 14.24 25.17
C GLN A 652 -0.76 15.14 23.99
N GLY A 653 -1.62 16.06 23.58
CA GLY A 653 -1.41 16.99 22.46
C GLY A 653 -1.76 16.42 21.08
N GLU A 654 -2.19 15.17 20.97
CA GLU A 654 -2.66 14.61 19.69
C GLU A 654 -4.02 15.16 19.28
N ARG A 655 -4.21 15.40 17.98
CA ARG A 655 -5.53 15.65 17.41
C ARG A 655 -6.26 14.33 17.25
N VAL A 656 -7.44 14.26 17.85
CA VAL A 656 -8.31 13.09 17.84
C VAL A 656 -9.53 13.39 16.99
N ARG A 657 -9.92 12.41 16.17
CA ARG A 657 -11.20 12.37 15.47
C ARG A 657 -11.99 11.17 15.96
N ILE A 658 -13.27 11.38 16.24
CA ILE A 658 -14.22 10.32 16.56
C ILE A 658 -15.40 10.40 15.59
N ARG A 659 -15.73 9.28 14.96
CA ARG A 659 -16.81 9.12 13.98
C ARG A 659 -17.89 8.22 14.57
N VAL A 660 -19.09 8.76 14.77
CA VAL A 660 -20.20 8.04 15.37
C VAL A 660 -21.36 7.97 14.40
N GLY A 661 -21.91 6.78 14.19
CA GLY A 661 -23.15 6.58 13.43
C GLY A 661 -24.25 6.02 14.29
N ASN A 662 -25.49 6.40 14.03
CA ASN A 662 -26.62 5.93 14.81
C ASN A 662 -27.64 5.15 13.96
N LEU A 663 -27.79 3.86 14.28
CA LEU A 663 -28.77 2.97 13.67
C LEU A 663 -29.78 2.43 14.70
N THR A 664 -29.86 3.04 15.88
CA THR A 664 -30.96 2.79 16.82
C THR A 664 -32.20 3.59 16.42
N MET A 665 -33.35 3.28 17.02
CA MET A 665 -34.61 4.02 16.80
C MET A 665 -34.76 5.23 17.73
N THR A 666 -33.69 5.70 18.38
CA THR A 666 -33.69 6.91 19.21
C THR A 666 -32.43 7.74 18.97
N ASN A 667 -32.47 9.03 19.28
CA ASN A 667 -31.27 9.87 19.22
C ASN A 667 -30.31 9.58 20.38
N HIS A 668 -29.02 9.83 20.19
CA HIS A 668 -28.01 9.61 21.22
C HIS A 668 -27.13 10.84 21.39
N PRO A 669 -27.26 11.59 22.51
CA PRO A 669 -26.29 12.60 22.87
C PRO A 669 -25.00 11.90 23.29
N ILE A 670 -23.90 12.11 22.59
CA ILE A 670 -22.59 11.54 22.89
C ILE A 670 -21.73 12.61 23.57
N HIS A 671 -21.30 12.31 24.79
CA HIS A 671 -20.62 13.24 25.69
C HIS A 671 -19.23 12.73 26.06
N ILE A 672 -18.24 13.62 26.01
CA ILE A 672 -16.88 13.38 26.47
C ILE A 672 -16.54 14.33 27.62
N HIS A 673 -15.91 13.78 28.66
CA HIS A 673 -15.43 14.56 29.79
C HIS A 673 -14.04 15.14 29.49
N GLY A 674 -13.71 16.25 30.16
CA GLY A 674 -12.38 16.86 30.12
C GLY A 674 -11.98 17.54 28.81
N HIS A 675 -12.80 17.48 27.76
CA HIS A 675 -12.45 18.03 26.45
C HIS A 675 -13.65 18.72 25.80
N GLU A 676 -13.40 19.84 25.13
CA GLU A 676 -14.32 20.45 24.18
C GLU A 676 -13.93 20.01 22.75
N PHE A 677 -14.92 19.82 21.88
CA PHE A 677 -14.70 19.39 20.50
C PHE A 677 -15.49 20.22 19.51
N GLU A 678 -15.07 20.21 18.25
CA GLU A 678 -15.86 20.74 17.13
C GLU A 678 -16.58 19.63 16.39
N VAL A 679 -17.83 19.85 15.98
CA VAL A 679 -18.50 19.00 14.99
C VAL A 679 -17.97 19.34 13.59
N THR A 680 -17.21 18.43 12.99
CA THR A 680 -16.45 18.67 11.74
C THR A 680 -17.00 17.94 10.52
N GLY A 681 -17.97 17.05 10.69
CA GLY A 681 -18.57 16.27 9.60
C GLY A 681 -19.92 15.63 9.97
N THR A 682 -20.74 15.39 8.96
CA THR A 682 -22.01 14.64 9.04
C THR A 682 -22.06 13.53 7.99
N ASP A 683 -23.17 12.80 7.92
CA ASP A 683 -23.52 11.87 6.82
C ASP A 683 -23.60 12.58 5.44
N GLY A 684 -23.68 13.91 5.43
CA GLY A 684 -23.55 14.76 4.27
C GLY A 684 -22.11 15.01 3.80
N GLY A 685 -21.09 14.67 4.61
CA GLY A 685 -19.68 14.96 4.37
C GLY A 685 -19.10 16.01 5.35
N PRO A 686 -17.93 16.60 5.05
CA PRO A 686 -17.27 17.54 5.94
C PRO A 686 -18.03 18.88 6.07
N VAL A 687 -18.14 19.38 7.30
CA VAL A 687 -18.78 20.66 7.63
C VAL A 687 -17.82 21.83 7.32
N PRO A 688 -18.26 22.87 6.58
CA PRO A 688 -17.48 24.08 6.34
C PRO A 688 -17.01 24.71 7.65
N ARG A 689 -15.77 25.24 7.70
CA ARG A 689 -15.18 25.77 8.95
C ARG A 689 -16.04 26.86 9.61
N SER A 690 -16.70 27.71 8.83
CA SER A 690 -17.59 28.76 9.33
C SER A 690 -18.91 28.26 9.92
N ALA A 691 -19.24 26.98 9.72
CA ALA A 691 -20.46 26.34 10.20
C ALA A 691 -20.16 25.24 11.25
N ARG A 692 -18.92 25.15 11.74
CA ARG A 692 -18.57 24.30 12.88
C ARG A 692 -18.91 25.02 14.17
N TRP A 693 -19.23 24.26 15.20
CA TRP A 693 -19.53 24.79 16.51
C TRP A 693 -18.84 23.94 17.58
N PRO A 694 -18.37 24.57 18.68
CA PRO A 694 -17.80 23.87 19.82
C PRO A 694 -18.91 23.24 20.67
N GLU A 695 -18.64 22.06 21.21
CA GLU A 695 -19.53 21.30 22.09
C GLU A 695 -18.71 20.45 23.07
N VAL A 696 -19.37 19.99 24.13
CA VAL A 696 -18.91 18.84 24.94
C VAL A 696 -19.84 17.62 24.77
N THR A 697 -21.01 17.84 24.17
CA THR A 697 -22.03 16.82 23.89
C THR A 697 -22.64 17.09 22.53
N THR A 698 -22.73 16.09 21.66
CA THR A 698 -23.43 16.25 20.37
C THR A 698 -24.48 15.17 20.18
N ASP A 699 -25.66 15.57 19.70
CA ASP A 699 -26.74 14.64 19.41
C ASP A 699 -26.52 13.95 18.06
N VAL A 700 -26.56 12.62 18.07
CA VAL A 700 -26.54 11.77 16.89
C VAL A 700 -27.95 11.22 16.68
N ALA A 701 -28.73 11.87 15.83
CA ALA A 701 -30.10 11.43 15.53
C ALA A 701 -30.12 10.13 14.71
N VAL A 702 -31.30 9.49 14.65
CA VAL A 702 -31.52 8.23 13.92
C VAL A 702 -31.09 8.37 12.45
N GLY A 703 -30.29 7.43 11.95
CA GLY A 703 -29.77 7.43 10.59
C GLY A 703 -28.70 8.48 10.31
N GLN A 704 -28.23 9.21 11.31
CA GLN A 704 -27.20 10.24 11.12
C GLN A 704 -25.81 9.76 11.51
N MET A 705 -24.81 10.41 10.90
CA MET A 705 -23.41 10.33 11.32
C MET A 705 -22.97 11.68 11.92
N ARG A 706 -22.05 11.63 12.87
CA ARG A 706 -21.29 12.78 13.37
C ARG A 706 -19.80 12.47 13.37
N GLN A 707 -19.01 13.47 13.00
CA GLN A 707 -17.58 13.47 13.15
C GLN A 707 -17.20 14.62 14.07
N ILE A 708 -16.55 14.31 15.20
CA ILE A 708 -16.06 15.29 16.16
C ILE A 708 -14.53 15.29 16.18
N GLU A 709 -13.93 16.47 16.37
CA GLU A 709 -12.47 16.62 16.46
C GLU A 709 -12.07 17.53 17.62
N PHE A 710 -11.02 17.15 18.34
CA PHE A 710 -10.45 17.91 19.46
C PHE A 710 -8.95 17.61 19.61
N ILE A 711 -8.27 18.36 20.49
CA ILE A 711 -6.91 18.07 20.92
C ILE A 711 -6.98 17.37 22.27
N ALA A 712 -6.25 16.27 22.45
CA ALA A 712 -6.19 15.55 23.71
C ALA A 712 -5.17 16.22 24.65
N ASP A 713 -5.44 17.42 25.13
CA ASP A 713 -4.53 18.22 25.96
C ASP A 713 -4.65 17.96 27.46
N GLU A 714 -5.78 17.41 27.93
CA GLU A 714 -6.03 17.11 29.35
C GLU A 714 -5.69 15.64 29.71
N PRO A 715 -4.58 15.37 30.43
CA PRO A 715 -4.19 14.02 30.82
C PRO A 715 -5.15 13.46 31.87
N GLY A 716 -5.55 12.19 31.71
CA GLY A 716 -6.51 11.58 32.62
C GLY A 716 -7.21 10.35 32.05
N ASP A 717 -8.09 9.79 32.87
CA ASP A 717 -9.10 8.81 32.45
C ASP A 717 -10.46 9.50 32.46
N TRP A 718 -10.94 9.85 31.27
CA TRP A 718 -12.15 10.64 31.09
C TRP A 718 -13.31 9.76 30.65
N ALA A 719 -14.49 9.96 31.24
CA ALA A 719 -15.69 9.26 30.79
C ALA A 719 -16.08 9.68 29.37
N PHE A 720 -16.42 8.70 28.54
CA PHE A 720 -16.98 8.91 27.20
C PHE A 720 -18.21 8.04 27.04
N HIS A 721 -19.38 8.65 26.93
CA HIS A 721 -20.64 7.91 27.07
C HIS A 721 -21.82 8.57 26.38
N CYS A 722 -22.91 7.82 26.25
CA CYS A 722 -24.20 8.40 25.90
C CYS A 722 -24.77 9.18 27.09
N HIS A 723 -25.23 10.40 26.89
CA HIS A 723 -25.77 11.27 27.94
C HIS A 723 -27.27 11.04 28.22
N LYS A 724 -27.79 9.88 27.84
CA LYS A 724 -29.08 9.36 28.30
C LYS A 724 -28.78 8.34 29.38
N SER A 725 -29.06 8.67 30.65
CA SER A 725 -28.68 7.82 31.78
C SER A 725 -29.14 6.37 31.62
N HIS A 726 -30.34 6.13 31.08
CA HIS A 726 -30.81 4.76 30.83
C HIS A 726 -29.94 3.95 29.86
N HIS A 727 -29.26 4.60 28.91
CA HIS A 727 -28.31 3.93 28.01
C HIS A 727 -26.99 3.56 28.71
N THR A 728 -26.66 4.24 29.81
CA THR A 728 -25.46 3.99 30.62
C THR A 728 -25.74 3.14 31.85
N MET A 729 -26.95 2.59 32.03
CA MET A 729 -27.30 1.79 33.21
C MET A 729 -27.40 0.29 32.93
N GLY A 730 -27.47 -0.11 31.65
CA GLY A 730 -27.63 -1.51 31.23
C GLY A 730 -29.08 -1.98 31.24
N ALA A 731 -29.30 -3.29 31.42
CA ALA A 731 -30.64 -3.86 31.37
C ALA A 731 -31.45 -3.48 32.62
N MET A 732 -32.49 -2.66 32.46
CA MET A 732 -33.35 -2.22 33.57
C MET A 732 -34.79 -2.72 33.38
N GLY A 733 -35.43 -3.08 34.50
CA GLY A 733 -36.88 -3.33 34.54
C GLY A 733 -37.64 -2.05 34.87
N HIS A 734 -38.66 -1.71 34.08
CA HIS A 734 -39.49 -0.51 34.30
C HIS A 734 -40.67 -0.73 35.25
N ASP A 735 -40.93 -1.99 35.64
CA ASP A 735 -42.12 -2.38 36.43
C ASP A 735 -41.83 -2.54 37.94
N VAL A 736 -40.66 -2.11 38.42
CA VAL A 736 -40.28 -2.21 39.84
C VAL A 736 -40.78 -0.97 40.61
N PRO A 737 -41.56 -1.13 41.71
CA PRO A 737 -42.05 0.01 42.48
C PRO A 737 -40.93 0.73 43.24
N THR A 738 -41.05 2.06 43.38
CA THR A 738 -40.10 2.87 44.16
C THR A 738 -40.22 2.61 45.65
N MET A 739 -39.14 2.15 46.27
CA MET A 739 -39.10 1.81 47.71
C MET A 739 -38.43 2.88 48.59
N ILE A 740 -37.99 4.00 48.00
CA ILE A 740 -37.28 5.08 48.70
C ILE A 740 -38.17 5.65 49.82
N GLY A 741 -37.66 5.62 51.05
CA GLY A 741 -38.34 6.16 52.24
C GLY A 741 -39.42 5.25 52.85
N VAL A 742 -39.62 4.04 52.32
CA VAL A 742 -40.45 3.01 52.94
C VAL A 742 -39.66 2.34 54.06
N GLN A 743 -40.16 2.38 55.31
CA GLN A 743 -39.49 1.73 56.45
C GLN A 743 -39.73 0.21 56.45
N HIS A 744 -38.67 -0.58 56.35
CA HIS A 744 -38.76 -2.05 56.31
C HIS A 744 -38.41 -2.75 57.64
N GLU A 745 -38.08 -1.97 58.68
CA GLU A 745 -37.68 -2.47 60.00
C GLU A 745 -38.72 -3.45 60.57
N GLY A 746 -38.27 -4.66 60.94
CA GLY A 746 -39.13 -5.74 61.46
C GLY A 746 -39.90 -6.54 60.39
N LEU A 747 -40.04 -6.03 59.15
CA LEU A 747 -40.69 -6.73 58.04
C LEU A 747 -39.74 -7.68 57.31
N VAL A 748 -38.47 -7.30 57.14
CA VAL A 748 -37.45 -8.10 56.42
C VAL A 748 -37.34 -9.52 56.97
N GLY A 749 -37.23 -9.65 58.29
CA GLY A 749 -37.12 -10.95 58.95
C GLY A 749 -38.40 -11.81 58.88
N GLN A 750 -39.56 -11.20 58.61
CA GLN A 750 -40.80 -11.95 58.33
C GLN A 750 -40.81 -12.43 56.88
N ILE A 751 -40.39 -11.57 55.94
CA ILE A 751 -40.29 -11.94 54.52
C ILE A 751 -39.24 -13.02 54.32
N GLN A 752 -38.07 -12.93 54.97
CA GLN A 752 -37.00 -13.93 54.88
C GLN A 752 -37.38 -15.30 55.43
N LYS A 753 -38.35 -15.39 56.35
CA LYS A 753 -38.89 -16.68 56.80
C LYS A 753 -39.72 -17.38 55.70
N ILE A 754 -40.29 -16.61 54.78
CA ILE A 754 -41.10 -17.11 53.65
C ILE A 754 -40.22 -17.29 52.40
N VAL A 755 -39.34 -16.32 52.15
CA VAL A 755 -38.42 -16.25 51.01
C VAL A 755 -37.00 -16.05 51.55
N PRO A 756 -36.25 -17.13 51.83
CA PRO A 756 -34.94 -17.08 52.51
C PRO A 756 -33.94 -16.10 51.90
N ASP A 757 -33.96 -15.95 50.57
CA ASP A 757 -33.02 -15.12 49.83
C ASP A 757 -33.52 -13.68 49.60
N TYR A 758 -34.59 -13.26 50.28
CA TYR A 758 -35.11 -11.90 50.15
C TYR A 758 -34.12 -10.86 50.69
N MET A 759 -33.80 -9.87 49.86
CA MET A 759 -33.01 -8.70 50.22
C MET A 759 -33.82 -7.42 50.00
N VAL A 760 -33.69 -6.47 50.92
CA VAL A 760 -34.30 -5.14 50.77
C VAL A 760 -33.51 -4.37 49.72
N MET A 761 -34.23 -3.81 48.75
CA MET A 761 -33.67 -3.05 47.64
C MET A 761 -34.29 -1.65 47.66
N GLY A 762 -33.48 -0.59 47.54
CA GLY A 762 -33.98 0.74 47.22
C GLY A 762 -34.52 1.59 48.38
N GLU A 763 -34.45 1.16 49.64
CA GLU A 763 -34.98 1.92 50.79
C GLU A 763 -34.27 3.28 50.98
N ARG A 764 -32.93 3.29 50.85
CA ARG A 764 -32.05 4.47 51.01
C ARG A 764 -31.45 4.95 49.68
N GLY A 765 -31.95 4.42 48.56
CA GLY A 765 -31.36 4.53 47.22
C GLY A 765 -30.87 3.17 46.70
N MET A 766 -30.32 3.16 45.48
CA MET A 766 -29.89 1.93 44.78
C MET A 766 -28.38 1.67 44.82
N ALA A 767 -27.60 2.50 45.51
CA ALA A 767 -26.13 2.40 45.54
C ALA A 767 -25.63 1.06 46.10
N ASP A 768 -26.34 0.48 47.08
CA ASP A 768 -25.97 -0.81 47.68
C ASP A 768 -25.96 -1.95 46.62
N MET A 769 -26.66 -1.80 45.50
CA MET A 769 -26.67 -2.76 44.38
C MET A 769 -25.37 -2.78 43.58
N GLY A 770 -24.59 -1.70 43.58
CA GLY A 770 -23.30 -1.66 42.90
C GLY A 770 -22.22 -2.50 43.60
N ALA A 771 -22.41 -2.82 44.89
CA ALA A 771 -21.46 -3.57 45.72
C ALA A 771 -21.91 -5.01 46.04
N MET A 772 -23.15 -5.39 45.70
CA MET A 772 -23.71 -6.71 46.01
C MET A 772 -23.81 -7.58 44.74
N GLU A 773 -23.20 -8.77 44.76
CA GLU A 773 -23.35 -9.76 43.70
C GLU A 773 -24.50 -10.73 44.02
N MET A 774 -25.60 -10.62 43.28
CA MET A 774 -26.69 -11.60 43.33
C MET A 774 -26.59 -12.58 42.16
N PRO A 775 -27.00 -13.85 42.34
CA PRO A 775 -27.16 -14.78 41.23
C PRO A 775 -28.22 -14.26 40.25
N LEU A 776 -27.83 -14.03 38.99
CA LEU A 776 -28.74 -13.69 37.90
C LEU A 776 -29.03 -14.95 37.06
N PRO A 777 -30.16 -14.99 36.34
CA PRO A 777 -30.36 -16.01 35.30
C PRO A 777 -29.16 -16.05 34.34
N GLU A 778 -28.83 -17.23 33.83
CA GLU A 778 -27.75 -17.38 32.85
C GLU A 778 -27.92 -16.39 31.68
N ASN A 779 -26.82 -15.86 31.14
CA ASN A 779 -26.86 -14.95 30.00
C ASN A 779 -27.74 -13.69 30.23
N THR A 780 -27.63 -13.08 31.41
CA THR A 780 -28.26 -11.79 31.73
C THR A 780 -27.20 -10.70 31.74
N PHE A 781 -27.47 -9.57 31.06
CA PHE A 781 -26.60 -8.39 31.17
C PHE A 781 -26.86 -7.70 32.52
N PRO A 782 -25.87 -7.59 33.43
CA PRO A 782 -26.09 -6.95 34.72
C PRO A 782 -26.28 -5.42 34.55
N MET A 783 -26.96 -4.81 35.50
CA MET A 783 -26.99 -3.35 35.61
C MET A 783 -25.62 -2.84 36.11
N MET A 784 -25.22 -1.66 35.65
CA MET A 784 -24.09 -0.90 36.22
C MET A 784 -22.78 -1.71 36.35
N THR A 785 -22.36 -2.33 35.25
CA THR A 785 -21.19 -3.22 35.23
C THR A 785 -19.88 -2.49 35.01
N GLY A 786 -18.86 -2.80 35.81
CA GLY A 786 -17.47 -2.41 35.59
C GLY A 786 -16.81 -1.87 36.86
N THR A 787 -15.49 -1.73 36.84
CA THR A 787 -14.71 -1.31 38.00
C THR A 787 -13.66 -0.29 37.57
N GLY A 788 -13.38 0.67 38.45
CA GLY A 788 -12.29 1.62 38.33
C GLY A 788 -11.40 1.58 39.58
N PRO A 789 -10.39 2.48 39.67
CA PRO A 789 -9.41 2.48 40.75
C PRO A 789 -10.01 2.72 42.15
N TYR A 790 -11.25 3.22 42.24
CA TYR A 790 -11.94 3.52 43.49
C TYR A 790 -13.18 2.65 43.76
N GLY A 791 -13.37 1.57 42.99
CA GLY A 791 -14.50 0.64 43.15
C GLY A 791 -15.38 0.50 41.91
N PRO A 792 -16.63 0.01 42.07
CA PRO A 792 -17.58 -0.16 40.98
C PRO A 792 -17.83 1.15 40.24
N LEU A 793 -17.75 1.10 38.91
CA LEU A 793 -18.22 2.19 38.07
C LEU A 793 -19.72 2.00 37.96
N GLU A 794 -20.50 2.87 38.59
CA GLU A 794 -21.96 2.91 38.51
C GLU A 794 -22.43 3.36 37.10
N MET A 795 -21.87 2.79 36.05
CA MET A 795 -22.19 2.99 34.64
C MET A 795 -21.89 1.69 33.87
N GLY A 796 -22.80 1.27 33.00
CA GLY A 796 -22.68 0.15 32.06
C GLY A 796 -23.15 0.54 30.65
N GLY A 797 -23.31 -0.40 29.73
CA GLY A 797 -23.95 -0.12 28.43
C GLY A 797 -23.11 0.77 27.50
N MET A 798 -23.65 1.91 27.06
CA MET A 798 -22.99 2.88 26.17
C MET A 798 -22.00 3.81 26.91
N PHE A 799 -20.98 3.20 27.51
CA PHE A 799 -19.93 3.88 28.26
C PHE A 799 -18.54 3.32 27.89
N THR A 800 -17.53 4.16 27.91
CA THR A 800 -16.12 3.74 27.93
C THR A 800 -15.26 4.87 28.51
N THR A 801 -13.96 4.67 28.57
CA THR A 801 -13.00 5.70 28.97
C THR A 801 -12.20 6.20 27.77
N PHE A 802 -11.96 7.51 27.74
CA PHE A 802 -10.97 8.17 26.91
C PHE A 802 -9.73 8.44 27.76
N LYS A 803 -8.65 7.71 27.48
CA LYS A 803 -7.41 7.70 28.27
C LYS A 803 -6.34 8.52 27.56
N VAL A 804 -5.84 9.54 28.24
CA VAL A 804 -4.78 10.43 27.72
C VAL A 804 -3.52 10.25 28.57
N ARG A 805 -2.38 9.99 27.91
CA ARG A 805 -1.07 9.84 28.57
C ARG A 805 0.00 10.64 27.84
N ALA A 806 0.92 11.26 28.59
CA ALA A 806 2.04 12.00 27.99
C ALA A 806 3.06 11.06 27.31
N ASP A 807 3.23 9.86 27.86
CA ASP A 807 4.18 8.83 27.44
C ASP A 807 3.59 7.79 26.48
N GLN A 808 2.33 7.93 26.05
CA GLN A 808 1.74 7.05 25.05
C GLN A 808 2.55 7.11 23.75
N ALA A 809 3.07 5.98 23.28
CA ALA A 809 3.84 5.95 22.04
C ALA A 809 2.97 6.33 20.82
N ALA A 810 3.59 6.97 19.82
CA ALA A 810 2.89 7.35 18.60
C ALA A 810 2.40 6.08 17.87
N GLY A 811 1.09 6.02 17.60
CA GLY A 811 0.47 4.85 16.97
C GLY A 811 0.13 3.70 17.91
N ASP A 812 0.45 3.77 19.21
CA ASP A 812 0.10 2.74 20.20
C ASP A 812 -1.33 2.97 20.73
N TYR A 813 -2.21 1.99 20.53
CA TYR A 813 -3.63 2.01 20.94
C TYR A 813 -3.94 1.11 22.15
N ARG A 814 -2.93 0.51 22.79
CA ARG A 814 -3.13 -0.35 23.95
C ARG A 814 -3.61 0.46 25.15
N ASP A 815 -4.43 -0.16 25.99
CA ASP A 815 -4.88 0.43 27.25
C ASP A 815 -3.67 0.66 28.18
N PRO A 816 -3.37 1.92 28.57
CA PRO A 816 -2.26 2.23 29.45
C PRO A 816 -2.53 1.93 30.93
N GLY A 817 -3.69 1.36 31.29
CA GLY A 817 -4.10 1.14 32.67
C GLY A 817 -4.68 2.41 33.31
N ASP A 818 -4.82 2.43 34.63
CA ASP A 818 -5.45 3.54 35.36
C ASP A 818 -4.53 4.77 35.44
N TYR A 819 -5.12 5.97 35.38
CA TYR A 819 -4.36 7.21 35.47
C TYR A 819 -3.92 7.51 36.91
N PRO A 820 -2.62 7.69 37.19
CA PRO A 820 -2.15 8.08 38.51
C PRO A 820 -2.45 9.55 38.77
N GLN A 821 -3.39 9.82 39.67
CA GLN A 821 -3.83 11.18 40.00
C GLN A 821 -2.72 11.98 40.71
N PRO A 822 -2.30 13.16 40.19
CA PRO A 822 -1.27 13.98 40.83
C PRO A 822 -1.65 14.44 42.26
N PRO A 823 -0.69 14.60 43.19
CA PRO A 823 -0.97 15.10 44.54
C PRO A 823 -1.71 16.45 44.52
N GLY A 824 -2.77 16.56 45.32
CA GLY A 824 -3.57 17.79 45.44
C GLY A 824 -4.61 18.02 44.32
N THR A 825 -4.73 17.11 43.35
CA THR A 825 -5.72 17.18 42.26
C THR A 825 -6.96 16.31 42.49
N GLN A 826 -6.97 15.54 43.58
CA GLN A 826 -8.09 14.68 43.96
C GLN A 826 -9.01 15.40 44.95
N ALA A 827 -10.32 15.16 44.82
CA ALA A 827 -11.27 15.50 45.86
C ALA A 827 -10.89 14.78 47.16
N TYR A 828 -11.07 15.46 48.30
CA TYR A 828 -10.75 14.92 49.61
C TYR A 828 -11.90 15.21 50.58
N GLU A 829 -12.04 14.36 51.60
CA GLU A 829 -13.00 14.57 52.67
C GLU A 829 -12.62 15.81 53.48
N TRP A 830 -13.56 16.75 53.61
CA TRP A 830 -13.35 17.95 54.43
C TRP A 830 -13.45 17.61 55.92
N GLN A 831 -12.32 17.68 56.63
CA GLN A 831 -12.21 17.35 58.06
C GLN A 831 -12.53 18.52 59.00
N GLY A 832 -12.88 19.70 58.48
CA GLY A 832 -13.26 20.88 59.27
C GLY A 832 -14.77 21.05 59.41
N THR A 833 -15.21 22.08 60.13
CA THR A 833 -16.63 22.49 60.13
C THR A 833 -16.93 23.30 58.87
N PRO A 834 -17.85 22.88 57.99
CA PRO A 834 -18.25 23.69 56.83
C PRO A 834 -18.85 25.02 57.29
N ALA A 835 -18.64 26.09 56.51
CA ALA A 835 -19.33 27.36 56.77
C ALA A 835 -20.85 27.16 56.66
N SER A 836 -21.62 27.74 57.60
CA SER A 836 -23.07 27.62 57.57
C SER A 836 -23.64 28.29 56.33
N THR A 837 -24.21 27.48 55.43
CA THR A 837 -24.94 27.99 54.27
C THR A 837 -26.35 28.38 54.75
N PRO A 838 -26.85 29.61 54.48
CA PRO A 838 -28.21 29.97 54.84
C PRO A 838 -29.20 28.99 54.19
N PRO A 839 -30.20 28.47 54.92
CA PRO A 839 -31.19 27.58 54.33
C PRO A 839 -31.94 28.30 53.21
N ALA A 840 -32.31 27.55 52.17
CA ALA A 840 -33.12 28.08 51.08
C ALA A 840 -34.38 28.77 51.66
N PRO A 841 -34.71 30.01 51.22
CA PRO A 841 -35.89 30.69 51.72
C PRO A 841 -37.11 29.82 51.42
N ARG A 842 -37.80 29.40 52.49
CA ARG A 842 -39.07 28.69 52.38
C ARG A 842 -40.06 29.62 51.68
N THR A 843 -40.47 29.28 50.46
CA THR A 843 -41.60 29.94 49.81
C THR A 843 -42.83 29.72 50.68
N SER A 844 -43.45 30.81 51.13
CA SER A 844 -44.79 30.76 51.70
C SER A 844 -45.76 30.18 50.65
N ASN A 845 -46.81 29.50 51.12
CA ASN A 845 -47.80 28.83 50.27
C ASN A 845 -48.22 29.69 49.06
N PRO A 846 -48.38 29.12 47.86
CA PRO A 846 -48.71 29.85 46.62
C PRO A 846 -50.01 30.68 46.66
N GLY A 847 -50.82 30.55 47.72
CA GLY A 847 -52.15 31.14 47.83
C GLY A 847 -52.25 32.51 48.52
N THR A 848 -51.16 33.11 49.00
CA THR A 848 -51.23 34.38 49.78
C THR A 848 -50.46 35.56 49.19
N ALA A 849 -49.98 35.46 47.94
CA ALA A 849 -49.36 36.60 47.27
C ALA A 849 -50.44 37.62 46.84
N PRO A 850 -50.35 38.91 47.25
CA PRO A 850 -51.26 39.94 46.76
C PRO A 850 -51.10 40.11 45.24
N GLY A 851 -52.16 39.85 44.47
CA GLY A 851 -52.17 40.02 43.01
C GLY A 851 -52.11 38.74 42.16
N ALA A 852 -52.18 37.55 42.77
CA ALA A 852 -52.28 36.31 42.00
C ALA A 852 -53.64 36.22 41.25
N PRO A 853 -53.66 35.99 39.93
CA PRO A 853 -54.91 35.88 39.17
C PRO A 853 -55.69 34.62 39.57
N ASN A 854 -56.97 34.78 39.89
CA ASN A 854 -57.88 33.67 40.19
C ASN A 854 -58.16 32.86 38.90
N ALA A 855 -57.41 31.79 38.69
CA ALA A 855 -57.71 30.82 37.64
C ALA A 855 -58.99 30.04 38.00
N ARG A 856 -60.10 30.37 37.33
CA ARG A 856 -61.36 29.62 37.43
C ARG A 856 -61.27 28.40 36.51
N LYS A 857 -61.24 27.20 37.08
CA LYS A 857 -61.28 25.93 36.33
C LYS A 857 -62.59 25.88 35.51
N PRO A 858 -62.57 25.58 34.20
CA PRO A 858 -63.80 25.39 33.44
C PRO A 858 -64.54 24.16 33.98
N ALA A 859 -65.84 24.30 34.23
CA ALA A 859 -66.69 23.17 34.59
C ALA A 859 -66.84 22.21 33.39
N PRO A 860 -67.00 20.89 33.62
CA PRO A 860 -67.11 19.91 32.55
C PRO A 860 -68.49 20.04 31.90
N GLY A 861 -68.58 20.80 30.82
CA GLY A 861 -69.69 20.76 29.87
C GLY A 861 -69.41 19.67 28.83
N GLY A 862 -70.32 18.71 28.73
CA GLY A 862 -70.26 17.63 27.74
C GLY A 862 -70.57 18.08 26.31
N HIS A 863 -70.68 17.06 25.45
CA HIS A 863 -71.07 17.03 24.03
C HIS A 863 -69.87 17.09 23.05
N ALA A 864 -69.51 15.98 22.42
CA ALA A 864 -70.14 15.30 21.27
C ALA A 864 -69.72 15.95 19.94
N HIS A 865 -68.88 15.25 19.18
CA HIS A 865 -69.12 14.76 17.82
C HIS A 865 -67.92 13.96 17.31
#